data_AF-X6LYA5-F1
#
_entry.id   AF-X6LYA5-F1
#
_cell.length_a   1.000
_cell.length_b   1.000
_cell.length_c   1.000
_cell.angle_alpha   90.00
_cell.angle_beta   90.00
_cell.angle_gamma   90.00
#
_symmetry.space_group_name_H-M   'P 1'
#
loop_
_entity.id
_entity.type
_entity.pdbx_description
1 polymer ?
#
loop_
_entity_poly.entity_id
_entity_poly.type
_entity_poly.pdbx_seq_one_letter_code
_entity_poly.pdbx_strand_id
1 'polypeptide(L)'
;MNKSQDYAQKKRANVLLLNKILLNLCKNNKICTSCEPIKSVLQFESVFFKESSMEQIQDIFSIIEKELISKVWDLCEGDVDEQELYLRQLLKEFGNKMDKTIILEEWKQCNRIYWDTHIKLTEFSSIYDINAIEEKRELKIVREMCLHILWNILSYPKVIKYRQINTISLLQNLKRKCDLLRANVAQVFMEMENFFKKYGFQKGNDENWYYLDHIQLLLLWECYQIWIYLQPIVNIPTTVCMLSNGKWKEFEIVFDYEYRRIVLLNKNNLKVKTLQVGNPKKSSLEFNIVSNTVASFLIILGIFVQMILEKEITYQIIAQLMISHFIPTKFVNYVKYEIHFYLNSYNPYSITLKQGLQHLKDQFQVRQESNGCGDESITFECKFHMCCPQISSDMNEDMLLNDIYKDFHYLNRQVYWKISHYFIVPYRNTINISTIRTNIPEDRDSTISSNRKPKFNPLLYECNFIKLRIIQDTVYSTALLNNNALKELLHEVIKNGYLIDLIPKKLLSKGEKKIKKQINYNENNGNELILNNKILTILNELKILYYNEIHKQMGYPLQLHQICAILLYCGKSCNAEFSYDQTKFQYSKWKYLDTWSQDTIVILHGHERREEESIELYCGLKKVRLENEKEIKQGFFISHVSTSDDIQVARMFRSAQGCILHFHPSMRRAQRIYSCDVSWISPFKHEREILFSRSSTYIFDEERAVAWRAKIESEDENTQMILLTWAKYDTFVQQTMYISKMQNYLIDLNLIYQVLLGFRGNIDVAIISLNLFEEWKKQPNNVKKYEEKKKEFIERRCCNHHINLFMIFLKEHLPHFKINHNKAWSYKCTPIEWATIVTAKYGLPFVEKTGEIINNNKKYAFVK
;
A
#
# COMPACT_ATOMS: atom_id res chain seq x y z
N MET A 1 25.58 2.96 43.16
CA MET A 1 26.99 2.61 42.83
C MET A 1 27.14 1.31 42.04
N ASN A 2 26.38 0.23 42.29
CA ASN A 2 26.56 -1.04 41.55
C ASN A 2 26.11 -1.06 40.07
N LYS A 3 25.40 -0.05 39.56
CA LYS A 3 25.02 0.03 38.13
C LYS A 3 26.13 0.61 37.22
N SER A 4 27.11 1.36 37.75
CA SER A 4 28.19 1.92 36.91
C SER A 4 29.35 0.93 36.70
N GLN A 5 29.57 0.00 37.64
CA GLN A 5 30.57 -1.07 37.49
C GLN A 5 30.17 -2.10 36.43
N ASP A 6 28.88 -2.44 36.34
CA ASP A 6 28.37 -3.40 35.35
C ASP A 6 28.44 -2.83 33.91
N TYR A 7 28.25 -1.52 33.77
CA TYR A 7 28.42 -0.80 32.50
C TYR A 7 29.89 -0.75 32.04
N ALA A 8 30.82 -0.53 32.99
CA ALA A 8 32.25 -0.53 32.70
C ALA A 8 32.78 -1.92 32.32
N GLN A 9 32.28 -2.99 32.96
CA GLN A 9 32.64 -4.37 32.62
C GLN A 9 32.13 -4.78 31.23
N LYS A 10 30.89 -4.42 30.86
CA LYS A 10 30.36 -4.64 29.50
C LYS A 10 31.16 -3.92 28.42
N LYS A 11 31.58 -2.68 28.69
CA LYS A 11 32.41 -1.90 27.76
C LYS A 11 33.80 -2.55 27.56
N ARG A 12 34.39 -3.08 28.64
CA ARG A 12 35.68 -3.79 28.59
C ARG A 12 35.59 -5.11 27.82
N ALA A 13 34.49 -5.86 27.97
CA ALA A 13 34.25 -7.11 27.23
C ALA A 13 34.09 -6.88 25.71
N ASN A 14 33.41 -5.80 25.31
CA ASN A 14 33.22 -5.47 23.90
C ASN A 14 34.51 -5.02 23.20
N VAL A 15 35.39 -4.29 23.90
CA VAL A 15 36.70 -3.90 23.38
C VAL A 15 37.61 -5.13 23.21
N LEU A 16 37.59 -6.06 24.16
CA LEU A 16 38.30 -7.34 24.08
C LEU A 16 37.84 -8.20 22.90
N LEU A 17 36.54 -8.23 22.62
CA LEU A 17 35.97 -8.95 21.48
C LEU A 17 36.40 -8.33 20.14
N LEU A 18 36.40 -6.99 20.05
CA LEU A 18 36.82 -6.26 18.87
C LEU A 18 38.31 -6.49 18.55
N ASN A 19 39.17 -6.48 19.57
CA ASN A 19 40.60 -6.79 19.41
C ASN A 19 40.82 -8.24 18.95
N LYS A 20 40.01 -9.19 19.44
CA LYS A 20 40.07 -10.59 19.02
C LYS A 20 39.70 -10.77 17.54
N ILE A 21 38.71 -10.00 17.07
CA ILE A 21 38.27 -10.01 15.66
C ILE A 21 39.36 -9.41 14.76
N LEU A 22 39.95 -8.28 15.15
CA LEU A 22 41.03 -7.63 14.41
C LEU A 22 42.30 -8.50 14.31
N LEU A 23 42.68 -9.16 15.42
CA LEU A 23 43.79 -10.13 15.42
C LEU A 23 43.52 -11.33 14.51
N ASN A 24 42.28 -11.82 14.44
CA ASN A 24 41.90 -12.91 13.54
C ASN A 24 41.91 -12.48 12.07
N LEU A 25 41.57 -11.22 11.77
CA LEU A 25 41.61 -10.68 10.42
C LEU A 25 43.05 -10.46 9.93
N CYS A 26 43.96 -10.03 10.82
CA CYS A 26 45.39 -9.95 10.52
C CYS A 26 46.03 -11.33 10.32
N LYS A 27 45.70 -12.33 11.14
CA LYS A 27 46.22 -13.71 10.99
C LYS A 27 45.79 -14.40 9.71
N ASN A 28 44.68 -13.98 9.10
CA ASN A 28 44.16 -14.54 7.86
C ASN A 28 44.61 -13.77 6.60
N ASN A 29 45.66 -12.93 6.70
CA ASN A 29 46.25 -12.14 5.60
C ASN A 29 45.23 -11.26 4.83
N LYS A 30 44.10 -10.91 5.43
CA LYS A 30 43.09 -10.05 4.79
C LYS A 30 43.40 -8.55 4.92
N ILE A 31 44.38 -8.18 5.76
CA ILE A 31 44.83 -6.80 5.96
C ILE A 31 46.36 -6.78 6.17
N CYS A 32 47.05 -5.85 5.52
CA CYS A 32 48.52 -5.72 5.57
C CYS A 32 48.99 -5.02 6.87
N THR A 33 49.96 -5.63 7.56
CA THR A 33 50.48 -5.17 8.87
C THR A 33 51.39 -3.94 8.80
N SER A 34 51.72 -3.44 7.61
CA SER A 34 52.56 -2.24 7.43
C SER A 34 51.77 -0.93 7.38
N CYS A 35 50.44 -0.96 7.54
CA CYS A 35 49.61 0.24 7.53
C CYS A 35 49.75 1.00 8.87
N GLU A 36 50.27 2.24 8.82
CA GLU A 36 50.41 3.14 9.98
C GLU A 36 49.17 3.26 10.89
N PRO A 37 47.91 3.16 10.41
CA PRO A 37 46.73 3.23 11.26
C PRO A 37 46.56 2.05 12.24
N ILE A 38 47.14 0.87 11.94
CA ILE A 38 47.07 -0.29 12.84
C ILE A 38 48.15 -0.19 13.93
N LYS A 39 49.29 0.44 13.61
CA LYS A 39 50.33 0.78 14.61
C LYS A 39 49.80 1.78 15.63
N SER A 40 49.00 2.76 15.21
CA SER A 40 48.35 3.68 16.15
C SER A 40 47.33 2.95 17.03
N VAL A 41 46.45 2.11 16.47
CA VAL A 41 45.50 1.30 17.27
C VAL A 41 46.19 0.31 18.24
N LEU A 42 47.37 -0.22 17.89
CA LEU A 42 48.15 -1.11 18.77
C LEU A 42 49.03 -0.36 19.79
N GLN A 43 49.44 0.89 19.53
CA GLN A 43 50.09 1.78 20.51
C GLN A 43 49.11 2.34 21.56
N PHE A 44 47.80 2.18 21.32
CA PHE A 44 46.70 2.73 22.12
C PHE A 44 46.45 2.04 23.47
N GLU A 45 47.33 1.11 23.91
CA GLU A 45 47.32 0.60 25.30
C GLU A 45 48.10 1.47 26.29
N SER A 46 48.92 2.43 25.84
CA SER A 46 49.84 3.17 26.74
C SER A 46 49.44 4.62 27.05
N VAL A 47 48.41 5.17 26.40
CA VAL A 47 48.01 6.57 26.59
C VAL A 47 46.51 6.65 26.73
N PHE A 48 45.94 6.26 27.87
CA PHE A 48 44.67 6.83 28.35
C PHE A 48 44.42 6.51 29.84
N PHE A 49 45.14 7.23 30.68
CA PHE A 49 44.62 7.81 31.91
C PHE A 49 45.13 9.26 31.97
N LYS A 50 44.63 10.11 31.07
CA LYS A 50 44.59 11.56 31.25
C LYS A 50 43.69 12.20 30.20
N GLU A 51 42.77 12.99 30.73
CA GLU A 51 41.81 13.92 30.12
C GLU A 51 41.98 14.16 28.61
N SER A 52 41.00 13.70 27.85
CA SER A 52 40.67 14.28 26.55
C SER A 52 39.20 14.70 26.62
N SER A 53 38.91 15.92 26.14
CA SER A 53 37.57 16.50 26.19
C SER A 53 36.62 15.72 25.27
N MET A 54 35.34 15.64 25.65
CA MET A 54 34.28 14.98 24.87
C MET A 54 34.22 15.46 23.41
N GLU A 55 34.61 16.70 23.12
CA GLU A 55 34.67 17.26 21.76
C GLU A 55 35.63 16.49 20.85
N GLN A 56 36.81 16.09 21.35
CA GLN A 56 37.79 15.35 20.54
C GLN A 56 37.29 13.94 20.19
N ILE A 57 36.53 13.31 21.10
CA ILE A 57 35.91 12.01 20.85
C ILE A 57 34.78 12.16 19.82
N GLN A 58 34.03 13.26 19.87
CA GLN A 58 32.94 13.55 18.94
C GLN A 58 33.45 13.82 17.51
N ASP A 59 34.57 14.52 17.37
CA ASP A 59 35.22 14.76 16.08
C ASP A 59 35.78 13.46 15.47
N ILE A 60 36.38 12.59 16.29
CA ILE A 60 36.89 11.30 15.83
C ILE A 60 35.76 10.37 15.38
N PHE A 61 34.62 10.35 16.10
CA PHE A 61 33.44 9.60 15.68
C PHE A 61 32.82 10.15 14.39
N SER A 62 32.78 11.47 14.21
CA SER A 62 32.34 12.14 12.98
C SER A 62 33.20 11.76 11.76
N ILE A 63 34.52 11.63 11.94
CA ILE A 63 35.45 11.23 10.88
C ILE A 63 35.28 9.75 10.53
N ILE A 64 35.17 8.87 11.52
CA ILE A 64 34.96 7.43 11.30
C ILE A 64 33.60 7.17 10.64
N GLU A 65 32.53 7.87 11.05
CA GLU A 65 31.22 7.75 10.43
C GLU A 65 31.26 8.22 8.97
N LYS A 66 31.98 9.30 8.66
CA LYS A 66 32.17 9.78 7.27
C LYS A 66 32.95 8.80 6.40
N GLU A 67 34.04 8.22 6.90
CA GLU A 67 34.84 7.25 6.13
C GLU A 67 34.09 5.92 5.93
N LEU A 68 33.33 5.46 6.92
CA LEU A 68 32.52 4.26 6.80
C LEU A 68 31.34 4.48 5.85
N ILE A 69 30.72 5.67 5.90
CA ILE A 69 29.71 6.09 4.93
C ILE A 69 30.33 6.13 3.54
N SER A 70 31.54 6.66 3.34
CA SER A 70 32.27 6.71 2.07
C SER A 70 32.66 5.32 1.52
N LYS A 71 32.98 4.34 2.36
CA LYS A 71 33.27 2.96 1.88
C LYS A 71 32.00 2.15 1.59
N VAL A 72 30.89 2.49 2.24
CA VAL A 72 29.54 1.98 1.91
C VAL A 72 28.96 2.72 0.70
N TRP A 73 29.39 3.97 0.46
CA TRP A 73 29.07 4.85 -0.68
C TRP A 73 29.45 4.21 -2.02
N ASP A 74 30.64 3.59 -2.08
CA ASP A 74 31.15 2.96 -3.30
C ASP A 74 30.50 1.59 -3.62
N LEU A 75 29.74 1.02 -2.68
CA LEU A 75 29.08 -0.29 -2.83
C LEU A 75 27.61 -0.19 -3.29
N CYS A 76 27.05 1.02 -3.34
CA CYS A 76 25.66 1.27 -3.68
C CYS A 76 25.54 1.95 -5.06
N GLU A 77 25.29 1.18 -6.12
CA GLU A 77 25.00 1.67 -7.49
C GLU A 77 23.60 2.35 -7.62
N GLY A 78 23.14 3.10 -6.61
CA GLY A 78 21.83 3.77 -6.60
C GLY A 78 21.94 5.26 -6.87
N ASP A 79 20.88 5.84 -7.46
CA ASP A 79 20.77 7.28 -7.69
C ASP A 79 20.67 8.02 -6.34
N VAL A 80 21.75 8.71 -5.97
CA VAL A 80 21.97 9.34 -4.66
C VAL A 80 20.85 10.33 -4.32
N ASP A 81 20.27 10.97 -5.34
CA ASP A 81 19.23 11.97 -5.20
C ASP A 81 17.90 11.39 -4.68
N GLU A 82 17.57 10.13 -5.03
CA GLU A 82 16.30 9.50 -4.61
C GLU A 82 16.33 9.09 -3.14
N GLN A 83 17.43 8.49 -2.66
CA GLN A 83 17.55 8.05 -1.27
C GLN A 83 17.57 9.24 -0.30
N GLU A 84 18.21 10.33 -0.69
CA GLU A 84 18.18 11.57 0.09
C GLU A 84 16.78 12.20 0.09
N LEU A 85 16.08 12.17 -1.05
CA LEU A 85 14.69 12.63 -1.15
C LEU A 85 13.77 11.84 -0.20
N TYR A 86 13.90 10.51 -0.13
CA TYR A 86 13.09 9.67 0.76
C TYR A 86 13.36 9.94 2.23
N LEU A 87 14.63 10.05 2.62
CA LEU A 87 14.96 10.40 3.99
C LEU A 87 14.46 11.81 4.34
N ARG A 88 14.54 12.76 3.42
CA ARG A 88 13.95 14.10 3.59
C ARG A 88 12.42 14.03 3.74
N GLN A 89 11.75 13.17 3.00
CA GLN A 89 10.30 12.94 3.16
C GLN A 89 9.96 12.34 4.52
N LEU A 90 10.68 11.29 4.96
CA LEU A 90 10.50 10.69 6.29
C LEU A 90 10.76 11.73 7.40
N LEU A 91 11.83 12.50 7.30
CA LEU A 91 12.14 13.57 8.28
C LEU A 91 11.11 14.70 8.24
N LYS A 92 10.56 15.04 7.09
CA LYS A 92 9.47 16.03 6.97
C LYS A 92 8.18 15.52 7.60
N GLU A 93 7.87 14.23 7.40
CA GLU A 93 6.62 13.62 7.86
C GLU A 93 6.63 13.26 9.35
N PHE A 94 7.76 12.72 9.83
CA PHE A 94 7.90 12.20 11.19
C PHE A 94 8.79 13.06 12.09
N GLY A 95 9.62 13.97 11.56
CA GLY A 95 10.58 14.74 12.36
C GLY A 95 9.96 15.73 13.33
N ASN A 96 8.68 16.07 13.14
CA ASN A 96 7.89 16.83 14.12
C ASN A 96 7.15 15.94 15.12
N LYS A 97 7.11 14.63 14.88
CA LYS A 97 6.39 13.64 15.70
C LYS A 97 7.31 12.83 16.60
N MET A 98 8.57 12.66 16.21
CA MET A 98 9.56 11.88 16.94
C MET A 98 10.99 12.38 16.70
N ASP A 99 11.92 11.94 17.53
CA ASP A 99 13.32 12.30 17.40
C ASP A 99 13.90 11.84 16.05
N LYS A 100 14.66 12.72 15.40
CA LYS A 100 15.29 12.44 14.11
C LYS A 100 16.25 11.26 14.18
N THR A 101 16.84 10.98 15.35
CA THR A 101 17.69 9.81 15.58
C THR A 101 16.92 8.50 15.43
N ILE A 102 15.68 8.41 15.95
CA ILE A 102 14.81 7.24 15.78
C ILE A 102 14.47 7.03 14.30
N ILE A 103 14.16 8.10 13.58
CA ILE A 103 13.90 8.06 12.13
C ILE A 103 15.12 7.50 11.38
N LEU A 104 16.31 7.98 11.71
CA LEU A 104 17.57 7.53 11.10
C LEU A 104 17.95 6.09 11.49
N GLU A 105 17.70 5.67 12.72
CA GLU A 105 17.95 4.32 13.19
C GLU A 105 17.03 3.32 12.48
N GLU A 106 15.73 3.59 12.40
CA GLU A 106 14.79 2.73 11.68
C GLU A 106 15.03 2.73 10.17
N TRP A 107 15.44 3.86 9.59
CA TRP A 107 15.92 3.93 8.22
C TRP A 107 17.10 2.97 7.98
N LYS A 108 18.10 2.98 8.88
CA LYS A 108 19.24 2.06 8.82
C LYS A 108 18.80 0.60 9.03
N GLN A 109 17.95 0.32 10.02
CA GLN A 109 17.48 -1.04 10.33
C GLN A 109 16.63 -1.67 9.23
N CYS A 110 15.87 -0.87 8.49
CA CYS A 110 15.07 -1.33 7.36
C CYS A 110 15.86 -1.35 6.04
N ASN A 111 17.20 -1.40 6.11
CA ASN A 111 18.08 -1.38 4.94
C ASN A 111 17.82 -0.21 3.97
N ARG A 112 17.39 0.95 4.49
CA ARG A 112 17.11 2.17 3.71
C ARG A 112 15.99 2.00 2.68
N ILE A 113 14.95 1.25 3.06
CA ILE A 113 13.77 1.02 2.24
C ILE A 113 12.63 1.89 2.77
N TYR A 114 12.16 2.82 1.92
CA TYR A 114 11.25 3.88 2.33
C TYR A 114 9.97 3.34 2.93
N TRP A 115 9.32 2.36 2.30
CA TRP A 115 8.05 1.85 2.82
C TRP A 115 8.22 1.03 4.09
N ASP A 116 9.25 0.18 4.18
CA ASP A 116 9.53 -0.58 5.40
C ASP A 116 9.76 0.37 6.59
N THR A 117 10.57 1.42 6.38
CA THR A 117 10.81 2.45 7.40
C THR A 117 9.55 3.26 7.69
N HIS A 118 8.81 3.70 6.66
CA HIS A 118 7.56 4.46 6.83
C HIS A 118 6.54 3.67 7.66
N ILE A 119 6.35 2.38 7.38
CA ILE A 119 5.42 1.52 8.13
C ILE A 119 5.87 1.40 9.59
N LYS A 120 7.16 1.13 9.85
CA LYS A 120 7.66 1.06 11.22
C LYS A 120 7.54 2.39 11.95
N LEU A 121 7.92 3.51 11.31
CA LEU A 121 7.77 4.84 11.89
C LEU A 121 6.31 5.22 12.07
N THR A 122 5.40 4.79 11.20
CA THR A 122 3.96 4.95 11.39
C THR A 122 3.49 4.17 12.61
N GLU A 123 3.90 2.90 12.75
CA GLU A 123 3.62 2.08 13.92
C GLU A 123 4.18 2.72 15.19
N PHE A 124 5.44 3.17 15.19
CA PHE A 124 6.02 3.92 16.29
C PHE A 124 5.23 5.19 16.57
N SER A 125 4.90 6.01 15.57
CA SER A 125 4.14 7.24 15.77
C SER A 125 2.73 7.00 16.30
N SER A 126 2.13 5.84 16.02
CA SER A 126 0.83 5.45 16.57
C SER A 126 0.91 4.99 18.03
N ILE A 127 2.09 4.51 18.47
CA ILE A 127 2.38 4.08 19.84
C ILE A 127 2.92 5.25 20.69
N TYR A 128 3.74 6.12 20.09
CA TYR A 128 4.23 7.38 20.63
C TYR A 128 3.11 8.42 20.56
N ASP A 129 2.17 8.25 21.48
CA ASP A 129 1.05 9.09 21.78
C ASP A 129 1.32 10.59 21.56
N ILE A 130 0.34 11.27 20.95
CA ILE A 130 0.19 12.73 20.75
C ILE A 130 0.37 13.54 22.06
N ASN A 131 0.45 12.85 23.20
CA ASN A 131 0.71 13.39 24.53
C ASN A 131 2.16 13.82 24.79
N ALA A 132 3.11 13.69 23.85
CA ALA A 132 4.51 14.07 24.08
C ALA A 132 4.91 15.49 23.64
N ILE A 133 4.03 16.25 22.97
CA ILE A 133 4.27 17.68 22.70
C ILE A 133 3.23 18.50 23.46
N GLU A 134 3.39 18.59 24.79
CA GLU A 134 2.66 19.59 25.57
C GLU A 134 3.03 20.98 25.02
N GLU A 135 2.11 21.63 24.31
CA GLU A 135 2.25 23.05 23.97
C GLU A 135 2.50 23.82 25.27
N LYS A 136 3.61 24.59 25.33
CA LYS A 136 3.93 25.41 26.51
C LYS A 136 2.72 26.26 26.88
N ARG A 137 2.36 26.27 28.16
CA ARG A 137 1.11 26.89 28.65
C ARG A 137 1.07 28.38 28.34
N GLU A 138 2.22 29.04 28.43
CA GLU A 138 2.44 30.43 28.05
C GLU A 138 2.12 30.66 26.57
N LEU A 139 2.69 29.84 25.68
CA LEU A 139 2.51 29.94 24.23
C LEU A 139 1.04 29.78 23.85
N LYS A 140 0.33 28.84 24.47
CA LYS A 140 -1.10 28.65 24.26
C LYS A 140 -1.88 29.93 24.57
N ILE A 141 -1.60 30.59 25.70
CA ILE A 141 -2.27 31.84 26.10
C ILE A 141 -1.97 32.97 25.11
N VAL A 142 -0.70 33.14 24.72
CA VAL A 142 -0.29 34.16 23.74
C VAL A 142 -1.00 33.93 22.41
N ARG A 143 -1.03 32.67 21.93
CA ARG A 143 -1.71 32.28 20.69
C ARG A 143 -3.20 32.61 20.72
N GLU A 144 -3.91 32.20 21.77
CA GLU A 144 -5.35 32.49 21.93
C GLU A 144 -5.63 34.00 21.89
N MET A 145 -4.81 34.80 22.58
CA MET A 145 -4.96 36.25 22.65
C MET A 145 -4.63 36.94 21.32
N CYS A 146 -3.56 36.51 20.64
CA CYS A 146 -3.19 37.04 19.33
C CYS A 146 -4.28 36.75 18.29
N LEU A 147 -4.80 35.52 18.23
CA LEU A 147 -5.89 35.15 17.32
C LEU A 147 -7.15 35.99 17.58
N HIS A 148 -7.47 36.26 18.85
CA HIS A 148 -8.58 37.13 19.21
C HIS A 148 -8.42 38.56 18.68
N ILE A 149 -7.26 39.16 18.90
CA ILE A 149 -6.96 40.54 18.54
C ILE A 149 -6.92 40.70 17.02
N LEU A 150 -6.12 39.86 16.34
CA LEU A 150 -5.98 39.86 14.89
C LEU A 150 -7.33 39.67 14.20
N TRP A 151 -8.16 38.78 14.72
CA TRP A 151 -9.50 38.57 14.18
C TRP A 151 -10.39 39.81 14.21
N ASN A 152 -10.41 40.51 15.35
CA ASN A 152 -11.25 41.69 15.51
C ASN A 152 -10.83 42.78 14.51
N ILE A 153 -9.53 42.92 14.26
CA ILE A 153 -9.00 43.87 13.26
C ILE A 153 -9.31 43.39 11.83
N LEU A 154 -9.09 42.12 11.51
CA LEU A 154 -9.36 41.55 10.19
C LEU A 154 -10.85 41.59 9.81
N SER A 155 -11.74 41.36 10.77
CA SER A 155 -13.20 41.34 10.55
C SER A 155 -13.78 42.74 10.45
N TYR A 156 -13.21 43.69 11.19
CA TYR A 156 -13.73 45.05 11.31
C TYR A 156 -12.63 46.09 11.12
N PRO A 157 -11.93 46.09 9.97
CA PRO A 157 -10.75 46.92 9.80
C PRO A 157 -11.06 48.39 10.00
N LYS A 158 -12.24 48.87 9.61
CA LYS A 158 -12.61 50.29 9.73
C LYS A 158 -12.97 50.76 11.16
N VAL A 159 -13.13 49.84 12.12
CA VAL A 159 -13.57 50.18 13.47
C VAL A 159 -12.36 50.44 14.36
N ILE A 160 -12.11 51.72 14.66
CA ILE A 160 -10.93 52.18 15.43
C ILE A 160 -10.83 51.49 16.80
N LYS A 161 -11.96 51.20 17.46
CA LYS A 161 -11.99 50.54 18.77
C LYS A 161 -11.23 49.21 18.80
N TYR A 162 -11.25 48.42 17.72
CA TYR A 162 -10.53 47.13 17.68
C TYR A 162 -9.03 47.28 17.39
N ARG A 163 -8.60 48.48 17.01
CA ARG A 163 -7.19 48.83 16.81
C ARG A 163 -6.53 49.40 18.06
N GLN A 164 -7.29 49.58 19.14
CA GLN A 164 -6.82 50.08 20.43
C GLN A 164 -6.92 48.96 21.47
N ILE A 165 -5.81 48.63 22.11
CA ILE A 165 -5.74 47.61 23.15
C ILE A 165 -5.37 48.30 24.45
N ASN A 166 -6.32 48.33 25.37
CA ASN A 166 -6.09 48.89 26.69
C ASN A 166 -5.17 47.97 27.51
N THR A 167 -4.01 48.48 27.93
CA THR A 167 -2.96 47.68 28.56
C THR A 167 -3.40 47.08 29.89
N ILE A 168 -4.18 47.82 30.69
CA ILE A 168 -4.72 47.35 31.96
C ILE A 168 -5.70 46.20 31.72
N SER A 169 -6.61 46.35 30.76
CA SER A 169 -7.59 45.32 30.40
C SER A 169 -6.93 44.06 29.86
N LEU A 170 -5.88 44.22 29.03
CA LEU A 170 -5.08 43.10 28.54
C LEU A 170 -4.41 42.35 29.69
N LEU A 171 -3.72 43.06 30.59
CA LEU A 171 -3.02 42.46 31.72
C LEU A 171 -3.98 41.70 32.64
N GLN A 172 -5.16 42.26 32.92
CA GLN A 172 -6.19 41.57 33.72
C GLN A 172 -6.68 40.28 33.05
N ASN A 173 -6.90 40.29 31.73
CA ASN A 173 -7.33 39.10 31.01
C ASN A 173 -6.23 38.03 30.95
N LEU A 174 -4.99 38.45 30.70
CA LEU A 174 -3.81 37.56 30.73
C LEU A 174 -3.62 36.94 32.12
N LYS A 175 -3.73 37.74 33.19
CA LYS A 175 -3.66 37.25 34.57
C LYS A 175 -4.68 36.14 34.82
N ARG A 176 -5.95 36.37 34.47
CA ARG A 176 -7.02 35.38 34.61
C ARG A 176 -6.73 34.08 33.84
N LYS A 177 -6.24 34.17 32.60
CA LYS A 177 -5.88 32.99 31.79
C LYS A 177 -4.65 32.26 32.34
N CYS A 178 -3.64 33.00 32.79
CA CYS A 178 -2.43 32.44 33.39
C CYS A 178 -2.74 31.75 34.71
N ASP A 179 -3.60 32.31 35.56
CA ASP A 179 -4.03 31.69 36.81
C ASP A 179 -4.74 30.34 36.54
N LEU A 180 -5.58 30.30 35.50
CA LEU A 180 -6.30 29.08 35.09
C LEU A 180 -5.35 27.97 34.62
N LEU A 181 -4.30 28.33 33.88
CA LEU A 181 -3.35 27.38 33.30
C LEU A 181 -2.05 27.24 34.11
N ARG A 182 -1.92 27.95 35.24
CA ARG A 182 -0.69 28.04 36.04
C ARG A 182 0.54 28.45 35.20
N ALA A 183 0.39 29.48 34.37
CA ALA A 183 1.43 30.04 33.52
C ALA A 183 2.03 31.34 34.10
N ASN A 184 3.22 31.73 33.66
CA ASN A 184 3.87 32.96 34.13
C ASN A 184 3.30 34.21 33.42
N VAL A 185 2.54 35.04 34.16
CA VAL A 185 1.92 36.28 33.63
C VAL A 185 2.94 37.25 33.04
N ALA A 186 4.09 37.44 33.70
CA ALA A 186 5.10 38.39 33.25
C ALA A 186 5.72 37.95 31.91
N GLN A 187 5.98 36.65 31.76
CA GLN A 187 6.47 36.08 30.51
C GLN A 187 5.44 36.23 29.38
N VAL A 188 4.18 35.82 29.63
CA VAL A 188 3.09 35.94 28.64
C VAL A 188 2.87 37.40 28.23
N PHE A 189 2.92 38.34 29.18
CA PHE A 189 2.79 39.76 28.90
C PHE A 189 3.95 40.29 28.04
N MET A 190 5.19 39.91 28.36
CA MET A 190 6.37 40.26 27.56
C MET A 190 6.27 39.70 26.13
N GLU A 191 5.83 38.46 25.97
CA GLU A 191 5.60 37.84 24.65
C GLU A 191 4.52 38.59 23.85
N MET A 192 3.44 39.04 24.51
CA MET A 192 2.39 39.86 23.90
C MET A 192 2.89 41.25 23.48
N GLU A 193 3.70 41.93 24.29
CA GLU A 193 4.30 43.22 23.92
C GLU A 193 5.26 43.07 22.72
N ASN A 194 6.04 41.99 22.68
CA ASN A 194 6.91 41.68 21.55
C ASN A 194 6.09 41.41 20.29
N PHE A 195 4.97 40.69 20.41
CA PHE A 195 4.03 40.50 19.31
C PHE A 195 3.51 41.84 18.79
N PHE A 196 3.06 42.74 19.66
CA PHE A 196 2.55 44.06 19.26
C PHE A 196 3.59 44.89 18.49
N LYS A 197 4.81 45.00 19.03
CA LYS A 197 5.91 45.71 18.36
C LYS A 197 6.23 45.11 16.99
N LYS A 198 6.32 43.78 16.92
CA LYS A 198 6.67 43.05 15.70
C LYS A 198 5.68 43.30 14.56
N TYR A 199 4.39 43.47 14.88
CA TYR A 199 3.34 43.64 13.89
C TYR A 199 2.83 45.08 13.77
N GLY A 200 3.61 46.07 14.22
CA GLY A 200 3.34 47.49 13.92
C GLY A 200 2.34 48.18 14.84
N PHE A 201 2.02 47.60 16.00
CA PHE A 201 1.34 48.37 17.05
C PHE A 201 2.33 49.32 17.71
N GLN A 202 1.87 50.54 17.96
CA GLN A 202 2.62 51.58 18.65
C GLN A 202 2.03 51.80 20.04
N LYS A 203 2.88 51.98 21.03
CA LYS A 203 2.44 52.29 22.39
C LYS A 203 2.22 53.80 22.50
N GLY A 204 1.01 54.20 22.88
CA GLY A 204 0.64 55.60 23.08
C GLY A 204 1.10 56.15 24.43
N ASN A 205 0.98 57.46 24.60
CA ASN A 205 1.34 58.15 25.85
C ASN A 205 0.47 57.74 27.05
N ASP A 206 -0.70 57.15 26.80
CA ASP A 206 -1.60 56.58 27.81
C ASP A 206 -1.30 55.10 28.10
N GLU A 207 -0.11 54.64 27.70
CA GLU A 207 0.38 53.26 27.81
C GLU A 207 -0.44 52.21 27.04
N ASN A 208 -1.46 52.61 26.27
CA ASN A 208 -2.27 51.70 25.45
C ASN A 208 -1.61 51.41 24.10
N TRP A 209 -1.94 50.28 23.49
CA TRP A 209 -1.39 49.91 22.18
C TRP A 209 -2.36 50.28 21.06
N TYR A 210 -1.83 50.90 20.00
CA TYR A 210 -2.60 51.39 18.86
C TYR A 210 -2.05 50.88 17.54
N TYR A 211 -2.94 50.49 16.63
CA TYR A 211 -2.62 50.19 15.23
C TYR A 211 -3.08 51.36 14.35
N LEU A 212 -2.26 52.42 14.27
CA LEU A 212 -2.66 53.73 13.72
C LEU A 212 -2.51 53.87 12.21
N ASP A 213 -1.55 53.16 11.60
CA ASP A 213 -1.23 53.31 10.18
C ASP A 213 -2.32 52.71 9.26
N HIS A 214 -2.21 52.98 7.95
CA HIS A 214 -3.00 52.30 6.92
C HIS A 214 -2.94 50.79 7.15
N ILE A 215 -4.08 50.17 7.48
CA ILE A 215 -4.13 48.74 7.83
C ILE A 215 -3.53 47.92 6.70
N GLN A 216 -2.42 47.26 7.00
CA GLN A 216 -1.82 46.26 6.14
C GLN A 216 -2.54 44.93 6.34
N LEU A 217 -3.72 44.79 5.73
CA LEU A 217 -4.57 43.59 5.88
C LEU A 217 -3.86 42.30 5.52
N LEU A 218 -2.96 42.35 4.52
CA LEU A 218 -2.13 41.20 4.12
C LEU A 218 -1.15 40.80 5.22
N LEU A 219 -0.43 41.75 5.83
CA LEU A 219 0.50 41.47 6.91
C LEU A 219 -0.21 40.89 8.15
N LEU A 220 -1.38 41.44 8.49
CA LEU A 220 -2.20 40.94 9.59
C LEU A 220 -2.77 39.54 9.30
N TRP A 221 -3.09 39.26 8.04
CA TRP A 221 -3.52 37.95 7.61
C TRP A 221 -2.38 36.92 7.71
N GLU A 222 -1.20 37.21 7.18
CA GLU A 222 -0.02 36.36 7.30
C GLU A 222 0.31 36.06 8.77
N CYS A 223 0.23 37.08 9.62
CA CYS A 223 0.38 36.95 11.06
C CYS A 223 -0.68 36.02 11.68
N TYR A 224 -1.94 36.15 11.26
CA TYR A 224 -3.02 35.26 11.68
C TYR A 224 -2.77 33.82 11.26
N GLN A 225 -2.31 33.59 10.02
CA GLN A 225 -1.95 32.26 9.51
C GLN A 225 -0.81 31.64 10.34
N ILE A 226 0.23 32.39 10.67
CA ILE A 226 1.34 31.91 11.52
C ILE A 226 0.82 31.36 12.85
N TRP A 227 -0.08 32.09 13.52
CA TRP A 227 -0.65 31.64 14.79
C TRP A 227 -1.60 30.45 14.64
N ILE A 228 -2.27 30.31 13.50
CA ILE A 228 -3.04 29.09 13.18
C ILE A 228 -2.11 27.89 12.95
N TYR A 229 -1.01 28.06 12.24
CA TYR A 229 -0.07 26.96 11.98
C TYR A 229 0.71 26.49 13.21
N LEU A 230 0.75 27.31 14.27
CA LEU A 230 1.24 26.90 15.58
C LEU A 230 0.23 26.05 16.36
N GLN A 231 -1.05 25.99 15.94
CA GLN A 231 -2.01 25.06 16.53
C GLN A 231 -1.60 23.61 16.15
N PRO A 232 -1.69 22.63 17.08
CA PRO A 232 -1.38 21.23 16.80
C PRO A 232 -2.50 20.58 15.96
N ILE A 233 -2.61 20.99 14.68
CA ILE A 233 -3.65 20.57 13.75
C ILE A 233 -3.05 19.84 12.55
N VAL A 234 -3.84 18.93 12.01
CA VAL A 234 -3.62 18.21 10.74
C VAL A 234 -3.52 19.22 9.57
N ASN A 235 -2.75 18.88 8.54
CA ASN A 235 -2.61 19.69 7.32
C ASN A 235 -3.98 20.12 6.75
N ILE A 236 -4.29 21.41 6.85
CA ILE A 236 -5.43 22.05 6.18
C ILE A 236 -4.94 22.57 4.81
N PRO A 237 -5.74 22.45 3.73
CA PRO A 237 -5.41 23.09 2.46
C PRO A 237 -5.12 24.58 2.64
N THR A 238 -4.16 25.15 1.91
CA THR A 238 -3.83 26.58 2.02
C THR A 238 -4.79 27.45 1.20
N THR A 239 -5.39 26.89 0.14
CA THR A 239 -6.38 27.55 -0.71
C THR A 239 -7.61 26.68 -0.96
N VAL A 240 -8.72 27.33 -1.30
CA VAL A 240 -9.97 26.68 -1.70
C VAL A 240 -10.70 27.50 -2.77
N CYS A 241 -11.32 26.82 -3.73
CA CYS A 241 -12.21 27.44 -4.71
C CYS A 241 -13.66 27.35 -4.22
N MET A 242 -14.35 28.50 -4.12
CA MET A 242 -15.76 28.55 -3.73
C MET A 242 -16.59 29.26 -4.81
N LEU A 243 -17.75 28.68 -5.11
CA LEU A 243 -18.74 29.30 -5.99
C LEU A 243 -19.43 30.43 -5.24
N SER A 244 -19.22 31.69 -5.66
CA SER A 244 -19.84 32.86 -5.05
C SER A 244 -20.42 33.75 -6.14
N ASN A 245 -21.76 33.89 -6.13
CA ASN A 245 -22.54 34.61 -7.14
C ASN A 245 -22.34 34.04 -8.56
N GLY A 246 -22.39 32.71 -8.68
CA GLY A 246 -22.25 32.01 -9.96
C GLY A 246 -20.85 32.03 -10.58
N LYS A 247 -19.83 32.54 -9.87
CA LYS A 247 -18.43 32.51 -10.31
C LYS A 247 -17.55 31.81 -9.28
N TRP A 248 -16.66 30.94 -9.73
CA TRP A 248 -15.63 30.34 -8.90
C TRP A 248 -14.62 31.42 -8.50
N LYS A 249 -14.34 31.50 -7.20
CA LYS A 249 -13.33 32.39 -6.65
C LYS A 249 -12.42 31.59 -5.74
N GLU A 250 -11.13 31.82 -5.87
CA GLU A 250 -10.14 31.26 -4.98
C GLU A 250 -10.05 32.10 -3.70
N PHE A 251 -9.94 31.42 -2.57
CA PHE A 251 -9.75 31.98 -1.25
C PHE A 251 -8.56 31.28 -0.60
N GLU A 252 -7.76 32.04 0.14
CA GLU A 252 -6.92 31.43 1.16
C GLU A 252 -7.79 31.01 2.33
N ILE A 253 -7.51 29.84 2.89
CA ILE A 253 -8.30 29.27 3.96
C ILE A 253 -7.40 28.95 5.14
N VAL A 254 -7.87 29.32 6.33
CA VAL A 254 -7.33 28.82 7.59
C VAL A 254 -8.45 28.39 8.49
N PHE A 255 -8.13 27.48 9.40
CA PHE A 255 -9.07 27.04 10.41
C PHE A 255 -8.63 27.46 11.79
N ASP A 256 -9.41 28.34 12.40
CA ASP A 256 -9.22 28.75 13.76
C ASP A 256 -9.97 27.79 14.69
N TYR A 257 -9.21 26.82 15.20
CA TYR A 257 -9.73 25.79 16.07
C TYR A 257 -10.29 26.34 17.38
N GLU A 258 -9.61 27.32 17.95
CA GLU A 258 -9.95 27.92 19.24
C GLU A 258 -11.35 28.51 19.23
N TYR A 259 -11.66 29.24 18.15
CA TYR A 259 -12.96 29.87 17.95
C TYR A 259 -13.92 29.04 17.09
N ARG A 260 -13.50 27.83 16.70
CA ARG A 260 -14.20 26.93 15.80
C ARG A 260 -14.77 27.69 14.60
N ARG A 261 -13.91 28.28 13.77
CA ARG A 261 -14.33 29.04 12.58
C ARG A 261 -13.38 28.84 11.42
N ILE A 262 -13.93 28.77 10.22
CA ILE A 262 -13.16 28.87 8.98
C ILE A 262 -13.01 30.34 8.67
N VAL A 263 -11.80 30.74 8.34
CA VAL A 263 -11.53 32.07 7.84
C VAL A 263 -11.07 31.98 6.40
N LEU A 264 -11.70 32.76 5.54
CA LEU A 264 -11.48 32.80 4.11
C LEU A 264 -11.02 34.20 3.72
N LEU A 265 -9.81 34.34 3.18
CA LEU A 265 -9.35 35.60 2.61
C LEU A 265 -9.44 35.56 1.09
N ASN A 266 -10.16 36.52 0.52
CA ASN A 266 -10.07 36.79 -0.91
C ASN A 266 -8.90 37.74 -1.18
N LYS A 267 -7.81 37.23 -1.74
CA LYS A 267 -6.62 38.05 -2.05
C LYS A 267 -6.90 39.22 -2.99
N ASN A 268 -7.83 39.07 -3.93
CA ASN A 268 -8.08 40.09 -4.95
C ASN A 268 -8.74 41.36 -4.40
N ASN A 269 -9.50 41.27 -3.31
CA ASN A 269 -10.19 42.42 -2.71
C ASN A 269 -9.99 42.56 -1.21
N LEU A 270 -9.13 41.73 -0.62
CA LEU A 270 -8.79 41.67 0.79
C LEU A 270 -10.00 41.57 1.72
N LYS A 271 -11.10 40.99 1.25
CA LYS A 271 -12.28 40.72 2.08
C LYS A 271 -12.12 39.39 2.79
N VAL A 272 -12.18 39.44 4.11
CA VAL A 272 -12.24 38.26 4.97
C VAL A 272 -13.70 37.82 5.11
N LYS A 273 -13.95 36.53 4.96
CA LYS A 273 -15.22 35.87 5.24
C LYS A 273 -15.02 34.80 6.30
N THR A 274 -16.10 34.49 6.99
CA THR A 274 -16.08 33.66 8.17
C THR A 274 -17.20 32.65 8.06
N LEU A 275 -16.93 31.41 8.42
CA LEU A 275 -17.94 30.37 8.53
C LEU A 275 -17.82 29.81 9.95
N GLN A 276 -18.83 30.08 10.77
CA GLN A 276 -18.86 29.59 12.14
C GLN A 276 -19.14 28.09 12.12
N VAL A 277 -18.29 27.35 12.81
CA VAL A 277 -18.30 25.90 12.86
C VAL A 277 -18.78 25.48 14.26
N GLY A 278 -20.05 25.11 14.38
CA GLY A 278 -20.68 24.74 15.65
C GLY A 278 -21.06 25.96 16.51
N ASN A 279 -21.30 25.75 17.80
CA ASN A 279 -21.79 26.81 18.70
C ASN A 279 -20.60 27.59 19.35
N PRO A 280 -20.45 28.90 19.09
CA PRO A 280 -19.36 29.71 19.65
C PRO A 280 -19.56 30.13 21.11
N LYS A 281 -20.75 29.95 21.73
CA LYS A 281 -21.17 30.70 22.93
C LYS A 281 -21.31 29.95 24.27
N LYS A 282 -20.83 28.72 24.45
CA LYS A 282 -21.04 27.99 25.74
C LYS A 282 -19.75 27.68 26.50
N SER A 283 -19.40 28.57 27.43
CA SER A 283 -18.55 28.29 28.60
C SER A 283 -19.44 27.89 29.78
N SER A 284 -19.61 26.58 30.04
CA SER A 284 -20.04 25.90 31.29
C SER A 284 -21.04 24.75 31.02
N LEU A 285 -20.70 23.57 31.59
CA LEU A 285 -21.54 22.38 31.85
C LEU A 285 -21.77 21.30 30.77
N GLU A 286 -21.00 21.28 29.68
CA GLU A 286 -20.63 19.99 29.06
C GLU A 286 -19.20 19.68 29.52
N PHE A 287 -19.07 18.80 30.52
CA PHE A 287 -17.76 18.43 31.03
C PHE A 287 -16.90 17.80 29.90
N ASN A 288 -15.77 18.46 29.64
CA ASN A 288 -14.57 17.95 28.97
C ASN A 288 -14.61 17.66 27.46
N ILE A 289 -15.00 18.64 26.64
CA ILE A 289 -14.52 18.73 25.24
C ILE A 289 -13.22 19.56 25.24
N VAL A 290 -12.12 18.97 25.69
CA VAL A 290 -10.78 19.56 25.60
C VAL A 290 -10.03 18.89 24.46
N SER A 291 -9.69 19.67 23.42
CA SER A 291 -8.79 19.33 22.30
C SER A 291 -9.11 18.09 21.46
N ASN A 292 -10.07 18.22 20.55
CA ASN A 292 -10.12 17.35 19.37
C ASN A 292 -10.19 18.20 18.11
N THR A 293 -9.04 18.42 17.47
CA THR A 293 -8.80 19.22 16.25
C THR A 293 -9.56 18.71 15.03
N VAL A 294 -9.99 17.45 15.09
CA VAL A 294 -10.76 16.73 14.06
C VAL A 294 -12.26 17.10 14.07
N ALA A 295 -12.86 17.42 15.23
CA ALA A 295 -14.29 17.77 15.32
C ALA A 295 -14.65 19.10 14.66
N SER A 296 -13.72 20.02 14.80
CA SER A 296 -13.84 21.33 14.22
C SER A 296 -13.59 21.23 12.70
N PHE A 297 -12.64 20.40 12.20
CA PHE A 297 -12.40 20.17 10.76
C PHE A 297 -13.58 19.55 9.99
N LEU A 298 -14.50 18.88 10.67
CA LEU A 298 -15.58 18.12 10.02
C LEU A 298 -16.91 18.85 9.96
N ILE A 299 -17.11 19.82 10.84
CA ILE A 299 -18.14 20.84 10.65
C ILE A 299 -17.74 21.77 9.49
N ILE A 300 -16.44 22.02 9.27
CA ILE A 300 -15.97 22.68 8.04
C ILE A 300 -16.39 21.90 6.80
N LEU A 301 -16.11 20.58 6.79
CA LEU A 301 -16.46 19.68 5.69
C LEU A 301 -17.98 19.61 5.46
N GLY A 302 -18.79 19.57 6.53
CA GLY A 302 -20.25 19.61 6.44
C GLY A 302 -20.78 20.93 5.85
N ILE A 303 -20.20 22.07 6.22
CA ILE A 303 -20.49 23.37 5.60
C ILE A 303 -20.07 23.38 4.12
N PHE A 304 -18.95 22.75 3.77
CA PHE A 304 -18.51 22.60 2.37
C PHE A 304 -19.50 21.79 1.52
N VAL A 305 -19.99 20.66 2.03
CA VAL A 305 -21.01 19.84 1.35
C VAL A 305 -22.31 20.64 1.18
N GLN A 306 -22.73 21.39 2.19
CA GLN A 306 -23.96 22.18 2.12
C GLN A 306 -23.86 23.42 1.21
N MET A 307 -22.68 24.03 1.08
CA MET A 307 -22.44 25.13 0.14
C MET A 307 -22.33 24.68 -1.33
N ILE A 308 -22.09 23.40 -1.58
CA ILE A 308 -22.03 22.80 -2.93
C ILE A 308 -23.42 22.36 -3.41
N LEU A 309 -24.36 22.08 -2.50
CA LEU A 309 -25.64 21.43 -2.79
C LEU A 309 -26.78 22.34 -3.32
N GLU A 310 -26.51 23.59 -3.71
CA GLU A 310 -27.57 24.47 -4.24
C GLU A 310 -27.87 24.34 -5.74
N LYS A 311 -27.24 23.43 -6.51
CA LYS A 311 -27.73 23.05 -7.85
C LYS A 311 -27.53 21.57 -8.16
N GLU A 312 -28.62 20.94 -8.61
CA GLU A 312 -28.68 19.55 -9.07
C GLU A 312 -27.73 19.31 -10.25
N ILE A 313 -27.21 18.08 -10.33
CA ILE A 313 -26.19 17.55 -11.26
C ILE A 313 -24.74 17.70 -10.75
N THR A 314 -24.44 17.15 -9.56
CA THR A 314 -23.04 16.85 -9.18
C THR A 314 -22.89 15.68 -8.19
N TYR A 315 -23.66 14.59 -8.31
CA TYR A 315 -23.61 13.52 -7.30
C TYR A 315 -22.50 12.47 -7.54
N GLN A 316 -22.20 12.10 -8.80
CA GLN A 316 -21.25 11.01 -9.09
C GLN A 316 -19.77 11.41 -9.04
N ILE A 317 -19.42 12.65 -9.44
CA ILE A 317 -18.02 13.11 -9.47
C ILE A 317 -17.54 13.56 -8.08
N ILE A 318 -18.46 14.02 -7.22
CA ILE A 318 -18.13 14.48 -5.86
C ILE A 318 -17.97 13.30 -4.89
N ALA A 319 -18.72 12.22 -5.05
CA ALA A 319 -18.53 11.00 -4.27
C ALA A 319 -17.10 10.43 -4.45
N GLN A 320 -16.57 10.46 -5.67
CA GLN A 320 -15.20 9.99 -5.97
C GLN A 320 -14.10 10.91 -5.44
N LEU A 321 -14.31 12.23 -5.46
CA LEU A 321 -13.37 13.20 -4.89
C LEU A 321 -13.36 13.22 -3.35
N MET A 322 -14.52 13.00 -2.70
CA MET A 322 -14.63 13.03 -1.24
C MET A 322 -14.21 11.72 -0.55
N ILE A 323 -14.24 10.57 -1.24
CA ILE A 323 -13.82 9.29 -0.65
C ILE A 323 -12.29 9.17 -0.52
N SER A 324 -11.51 9.92 -1.32
CA SER A 324 -10.05 9.88 -1.24
C SER A 324 -9.46 10.78 -0.15
N HIS A 325 -10.15 11.85 0.26
CA HIS A 325 -9.66 12.80 1.27
C HIS A 325 -10.83 13.34 2.13
N PHE A 326 -10.98 12.75 3.33
CA PHE A 326 -11.76 13.19 4.51
C PHE A 326 -13.26 12.81 4.60
N ILE A 327 -13.64 12.24 5.76
CA ILE A 327 -14.99 11.80 6.20
C ILE A 327 -15.20 12.25 7.69
N PRO A 328 -16.44 12.60 8.14
CA PRO A 328 -16.83 13.42 9.33
C PRO A 328 -16.65 12.79 10.71
N THR A 329 -17.20 13.31 11.84
CA THR A 329 -16.63 13.15 13.20
C THR A 329 -17.19 12.07 14.13
N LYS A 330 -16.31 11.73 15.11
CA LYS A 330 -16.38 10.93 16.35
C LYS A 330 -15.75 9.54 16.16
N PHE A 331 -15.17 8.87 17.17
CA PHE A 331 -14.43 7.58 17.06
C PHE A 331 -13.60 7.38 15.78
N VAL A 332 -12.40 7.96 15.72
CA VAL A 332 -11.42 7.59 14.69
C VAL A 332 -11.03 6.13 14.92
N ASN A 333 -11.50 5.23 14.06
CA ASN A 333 -11.12 3.82 14.04
C ASN A 333 -10.17 3.56 12.88
N TYR A 334 -8.90 3.31 13.17
CA TYR A 334 -7.96 2.82 12.17
C TYR A 334 -8.13 1.34 11.93
N VAL A 335 -8.58 0.98 10.74
CA VAL A 335 -8.66 -0.42 10.34
C VAL A 335 -7.38 -0.89 9.69
N LYS A 336 -6.57 -1.72 10.35
CA LYS A 336 -5.37 -2.36 9.77
C LYS A 336 -5.75 -3.61 8.96
N TYR A 337 -5.95 -3.45 7.66
CA TYR A 337 -6.14 -4.53 6.69
C TYR A 337 -4.80 -4.84 6.04
N GLU A 338 -4.06 -5.88 6.44
CA GLU A 338 -2.76 -6.30 5.83
C GLU A 338 -2.00 -5.18 5.04
N ILE A 339 -1.84 -3.97 5.64
CA ILE A 339 -1.18 -2.71 5.14
C ILE A 339 -2.07 -1.46 4.90
N HIS A 340 -3.40 -1.51 4.78
CA HIS A 340 -4.22 -0.27 4.62
C HIS A 340 -4.75 0.25 5.96
N PHE A 341 -4.76 1.58 6.11
CA PHE A 341 -5.30 2.32 7.25
C PHE A 341 -6.52 3.12 6.81
N TYR A 342 -7.68 2.85 7.39
CA TYR A 342 -8.89 3.60 7.09
C TYR A 342 -9.27 4.48 8.26
N LEU A 343 -9.53 5.75 8.01
CA LEU A 343 -10.09 6.67 8.99
C LEU A 343 -11.62 6.59 8.91
N ASN A 344 -12.25 6.08 9.95
CA ASN A 344 -13.70 6.09 10.06
C ASN A 344 -14.14 6.79 11.32
N SER A 345 -15.36 7.30 11.31
CA SER A 345 -15.88 8.07 12.43
C SER A 345 -17.29 7.68 12.85
N TYR A 346 -17.44 7.40 14.14
CA TYR A 346 -18.65 6.95 14.82
C TYR A 346 -18.96 7.79 16.06
N ASN A 347 -20.21 8.11 16.35
CA ASN A 347 -20.55 8.73 17.64
C ASN A 347 -20.56 7.70 18.79
N PRO A 348 -19.59 7.70 19.73
CA PRO A 348 -19.50 6.62 20.71
C PRO A 348 -20.69 6.52 21.65
N TYR A 349 -21.42 7.63 21.84
CA TYR A 349 -22.60 7.70 22.69
C TYR A 349 -23.88 7.22 22.00
N SER A 350 -23.85 6.97 20.69
CA SER A 350 -25.05 6.59 19.93
C SER A 350 -24.85 5.37 19.04
N ILE A 351 -23.70 4.69 19.15
CA ILE A 351 -23.41 3.51 18.34
C ILE A 351 -22.85 2.40 19.22
N THR A 352 -23.37 1.20 19.02
CA THR A 352 -22.85 0.00 19.66
C THR A 352 -21.63 -0.53 18.91
N LEU A 353 -20.83 -1.40 19.54
CA LEU A 353 -19.72 -2.07 18.86
C LEU A 353 -20.20 -2.83 17.63
N LYS A 354 -21.32 -3.55 17.75
CA LYS A 354 -21.97 -4.28 16.66
C LYS A 354 -22.34 -3.38 15.49
N GLN A 355 -22.99 -2.23 15.76
CA GLN A 355 -23.35 -1.27 14.72
C GLN A 355 -22.11 -0.66 14.05
N GLY A 356 -21.07 -0.35 14.82
CA GLY A 356 -19.81 0.16 14.29
C GLY A 356 -19.11 -0.85 13.38
N LEU A 357 -19.03 -2.12 13.80
CA LEU A 357 -18.47 -3.21 13.00
C LEU A 357 -19.28 -3.49 11.74
N GLN A 358 -20.62 -3.45 11.82
CA GLN A 358 -21.48 -3.61 10.65
C GLN A 358 -21.28 -2.48 9.65
N HIS A 359 -21.23 -1.22 10.11
CA HIS A 359 -20.97 -0.08 9.22
C HIS A 359 -19.61 -0.20 8.53
N LEU A 360 -18.57 -0.64 9.24
CA LEU A 360 -17.28 -0.95 8.61
C LEU A 360 -17.42 -2.02 7.53
N LYS A 361 -18.11 -3.12 7.84
CA LYS A 361 -18.34 -4.21 6.88
C LYS A 361 -19.02 -3.71 5.61
N ASP A 362 -20.08 -2.91 5.75
CA ASP A 362 -20.83 -2.34 4.62
C ASP A 362 -19.97 -1.38 3.80
N GLN A 363 -19.19 -0.52 4.45
CA GLN A 363 -18.25 0.36 3.75
C GLN A 363 -17.18 -0.41 2.98
N PHE A 364 -16.63 -1.48 3.58
CA PHE A 364 -15.66 -2.33 2.91
C PHE A 364 -16.26 -3.00 1.69
N GLN A 365 -17.49 -3.49 1.80
CA GLN A 365 -18.23 -4.09 0.68
C GLN A 365 -18.38 -3.10 -0.47
N VAL A 366 -18.88 -1.89 -0.21
CA VAL A 366 -19.05 -0.84 -1.25
C VAL A 366 -17.71 -0.47 -1.91
N ARG A 367 -16.62 -0.41 -1.13
CA ARG A 367 -15.29 -0.12 -1.68
C ARG A 367 -14.77 -1.22 -2.60
N GLN A 368 -14.96 -2.48 -2.22
CA GLN A 368 -14.48 -3.58 -3.06
C GLN A 368 -15.28 -3.72 -4.34
N GLU A 369 -16.59 -3.53 -4.27
CA GLU A 369 -17.46 -3.41 -5.45
C GLU A 369 -16.96 -2.30 -6.38
N SER A 370 -16.55 -1.14 -5.83
CA SER A 370 -16.02 -0.04 -6.64
C SER A 370 -14.64 -0.31 -7.25
N ASN A 371 -13.85 -1.21 -6.66
CA ASN A 371 -12.51 -1.57 -7.12
C ASN A 371 -12.50 -2.77 -8.08
N GLY A 372 -13.67 -3.38 -8.37
CA GLY A 372 -13.78 -4.56 -9.22
C GLY A 372 -13.04 -5.80 -8.68
N CYS A 373 -12.70 -5.83 -7.39
CA CYS A 373 -11.84 -6.88 -6.79
C CYS A 373 -12.61 -7.95 -5.99
N GLY A 374 -13.94 -7.84 -5.85
CA GLY A 374 -14.76 -8.87 -5.20
C GLY A 374 -16.07 -8.34 -4.62
N ASP A 375 -17.18 -8.92 -5.09
CA ASP A 375 -18.53 -8.47 -4.75
C ASP A 375 -19.14 -9.21 -3.54
N GLU A 376 -18.37 -10.07 -2.85
CA GLU A 376 -18.88 -10.78 -1.66
C GLU A 376 -17.85 -10.90 -0.54
N SER A 377 -18.17 -10.33 0.62
CA SER A 377 -17.47 -10.56 1.88
C SER A 377 -17.56 -12.03 2.31
N ILE A 378 -16.42 -12.73 2.36
CA ILE A 378 -16.33 -14.08 2.93
C ILE A 378 -16.32 -13.98 4.45
N THR A 379 -15.37 -13.23 5.00
CA THR A 379 -15.23 -13.08 6.45
C THR A 379 -14.94 -11.64 6.80
N PHE A 380 -15.50 -11.19 7.93
CA PHE A 380 -15.19 -9.92 8.57
C PHE A 380 -14.93 -10.20 10.04
N GLU A 381 -13.72 -9.94 10.52
CA GLU A 381 -13.36 -10.16 11.92
C GLU A 381 -12.58 -8.97 12.48
N CYS A 382 -13.05 -8.42 13.60
CA CYS A 382 -12.25 -7.50 14.40
C CYS A 382 -11.40 -8.28 15.41
N LYS A 383 -10.08 -8.17 15.28
CA LYS A 383 -9.09 -8.76 16.19
C LYS A 383 -8.97 -7.91 17.44
N PHE A 384 -9.94 -8.04 18.34
CA PHE A 384 -10.07 -7.28 19.59
C PHE A 384 -8.77 -7.18 20.41
N HIS A 385 -8.03 -8.28 20.54
CA HIS A 385 -6.74 -8.34 21.24
C HIS A 385 -5.61 -7.53 20.57
N MET A 386 -5.79 -7.14 19.31
CA MET A 386 -4.86 -6.31 18.54
C MET A 386 -5.40 -4.91 18.28
N CYS A 387 -6.57 -4.57 18.83
CA CYS A 387 -7.09 -3.21 18.83
C CYS A 387 -6.29 -2.36 19.83
N CYS A 388 -6.24 -1.04 19.61
CA CYS A 388 -5.64 -0.10 20.54
C CYS A 388 -6.62 1.04 20.84
N PRO A 389 -7.14 1.18 22.07
CA PRO A 389 -6.95 0.27 23.19
C PRO A 389 -7.55 -1.11 22.90
N GLN A 390 -7.04 -2.12 23.60
CA GLN A 390 -7.48 -3.50 23.45
C GLN A 390 -8.96 -3.63 23.84
N ILE A 391 -9.74 -4.32 23.01
CA ILE A 391 -11.13 -4.68 23.34
C ILE A 391 -11.08 -6.06 24.00
N SER A 392 -11.88 -6.29 25.05
CA SER A 392 -11.97 -7.61 25.66
C SER A 392 -12.63 -8.62 24.71
N SER A 393 -12.18 -9.88 24.71
CA SER A 393 -12.73 -10.90 23.81
C SER A 393 -14.15 -11.35 24.18
N ASP A 394 -14.55 -11.16 25.43
CA ASP A 394 -15.87 -11.43 26.02
C ASP A 394 -16.78 -10.18 26.04
N MET A 395 -16.37 -9.11 25.35
CA MET A 395 -17.12 -7.86 25.29
C MET A 395 -18.49 -8.07 24.64
N ASN A 396 -19.56 -7.58 25.29
CA ASN A 396 -20.89 -7.56 24.70
C ASN A 396 -20.92 -6.54 23.53
N GLU A 397 -21.12 -7.03 22.30
CA GLU A 397 -21.12 -6.19 21.10
C GLU A 397 -22.29 -5.18 21.06
N ASP A 398 -23.35 -5.40 21.82
CA ASP A 398 -24.47 -4.46 21.94
C ASP A 398 -24.18 -3.28 22.89
N MET A 399 -23.01 -3.26 23.55
CA MET A 399 -22.58 -2.11 24.36
C MET A 399 -22.19 -0.92 23.48
N LEU A 400 -22.52 0.28 23.96
CA LEU A 400 -22.10 1.53 23.32
C LEU A 400 -20.58 1.61 23.33
N LEU A 401 -20.00 2.16 22.25
CA LEU A 401 -18.55 2.37 22.20
C LEU A 401 -18.08 3.24 23.38
N ASN A 402 -18.87 4.24 23.80
CA ASN A 402 -18.56 5.03 24.99
C ASN A 402 -18.31 4.14 26.21
N ASP A 403 -19.14 3.12 26.43
CA ASP A 403 -19.08 2.29 27.63
C ASP A 403 -17.91 1.30 27.58
N ILE A 404 -17.55 0.84 26.38
CA ILE A 404 -16.37 -0.01 26.13
C ILE A 404 -15.08 0.77 26.41
N TYR A 405 -15.06 2.04 26.02
CA TYR A 405 -13.85 2.85 26.11
C TYR A 405 -13.87 3.86 27.25
N LYS A 406 -14.89 3.89 28.13
CA LYS A 406 -15.07 4.91 29.18
C LYS A 406 -13.85 5.11 30.08
N ASP A 407 -13.13 4.03 30.37
CA ASP A 407 -11.95 4.03 31.26
C ASP A 407 -10.69 4.47 30.51
N PHE A 408 -10.73 4.42 29.17
CA PHE A 408 -9.76 5.08 28.32
C PHE A 408 -10.19 6.54 28.21
N HIS A 409 -9.31 7.51 28.45
CA HIS A 409 -9.61 8.93 28.19
C HIS A 409 -9.67 9.19 26.67
N TYR A 410 -10.62 8.54 25.98
CA TYR A 410 -10.74 8.43 24.54
C TYR A 410 -11.14 9.74 23.88
N LEU A 411 -11.62 10.71 24.65
CA LEU A 411 -11.97 12.04 24.16
C LEU A 411 -10.81 12.69 23.38
N ASN A 412 -9.55 12.31 23.70
CA ASN A 412 -8.31 12.80 23.06
C ASN A 412 -7.46 11.71 22.40
N ARG A 413 -7.91 10.46 22.33
CA ARG A 413 -7.11 9.35 21.81
C ARG A 413 -7.80 8.64 20.65
N GLN A 414 -7.04 8.37 19.60
CA GLN A 414 -7.51 7.60 18.46
C GLN A 414 -7.64 6.13 18.85
N VAL A 415 -8.67 5.47 18.33
CA VAL A 415 -8.87 4.04 18.51
C VAL A 415 -8.46 3.32 17.23
N TYR A 416 -7.83 2.17 17.38
CA TYR A 416 -7.33 1.37 16.28
C TYR A 416 -8.05 0.03 16.35
N TRP A 417 -8.82 -0.31 15.32
CA TRP A 417 -9.51 -1.58 15.22
C TRP A 417 -8.81 -2.45 14.20
N LYS A 418 -8.18 -3.54 14.61
CA LYS A 418 -7.54 -4.42 13.62
C LYS A 418 -8.58 -5.33 12.98
N ILE A 419 -9.03 -5.01 11.76
CA ILE A 419 -9.99 -5.84 11.03
C ILE A 419 -9.26 -6.76 10.04
N SER A 420 -9.60 -8.04 10.08
CA SER A 420 -9.30 -9.01 9.05
C SER A 420 -10.53 -9.17 8.17
N HIS A 421 -10.40 -8.91 6.88
CA HIS A 421 -11.48 -9.08 5.91
C HIS A 421 -10.99 -9.93 4.75
N TYR A 422 -11.85 -10.80 4.21
CA TYR A 422 -11.58 -11.48 2.94
C TYR A 422 -12.77 -11.36 2.01
N PHE A 423 -12.48 -11.05 0.74
CA PHE A 423 -13.45 -10.90 -0.33
C PHE A 423 -13.21 -11.97 -1.39
N ILE A 424 -14.27 -12.28 -2.13
CA ILE A 424 -14.18 -13.09 -3.34
C ILE A 424 -15.11 -12.54 -4.41
N VAL A 425 -14.72 -12.77 -5.66
CA VAL A 425 -15.60 -12.58 -6.81
C VAL A 425 -16.66 -13.68 -6.80
N PRO A 426 -17.97 -13.36 -6.75
CA PRO A 426 -19.02 -14.36 -6.80
C PRO A 426 -18.90 -15.23 -8.05
N TYR A 427 -19.22 -16.52 -7.94
CA TYR A 427 -19.09 -17.47 -9.05
C TYR A 427 -19.76 -16.98 -10.35
N ARG A 428 -20.93 -16.34 -10.26
CA ARG A 428 -21.66 -15.76 -11.41
C ARG A 428 -20.87 -14.68 -12.20
N ASN A 429 -19.95 -14.00 -11.53
CA ASN A 429 -19.12 -12.93 -12.10
C ASN A 429 -17.71 -13.46 -12.46
N THR A 430 -17.54 -14.78 -12.52
CA THR A 430 -16.29 -15.42 -12.93
C THR A 430 -16.37 -16.00 -14.33
N ILE A 431 -15.20 -16.21 -14.93
CA ILE A 431 -15.04 -16.77 -16.27
C ILE A 431 -14.15 -18.01 -16.22
N ASN A 432 -14.42 -18.95 -17.12
CA ASN A 432 -13.54 -20.09 -17.40
C ASN A 432 -12.96 -19.89 -18.80
N ILE A 433 -11.67 -20.17 -18.96
CA ILE A 433 -10.92 -19.97 -20.20
C ILE A 433 -11.54 -20.70 -21.38
N SER A 434 -12.08 -21.90 -21.17
CA SER A 434 -12.75 -22.65 -22.23
C SER A 434 -13.89 -21.85 -22.87
N THR A 435 -14.66 -21.11 -22.06
CA THR A 435 -15.74 -20.23 -22.51
C THR A 435 -15.22 -19.01 -23.26
N ILE A 436 -14.08 -18.45 -22.86
CA ILE A 436 -13.44 -17.32 -23.56
C ILE A 436 -13.07 -17.75 -24.98
N ARG A 437 -12.45 -18.93 -25.12
CA ARG A 437 -11.91 -19.42 -26.39
C ARG A 437 -12.99 -19.81 -27.40
N THR A 438 -14.12 -20.36 -26.97
CA THR A 438 -15.23 -20.69 -27.88
C THR A 438 -15.87 -19.46 -28.53
N ASN A 439 -15.72 -18.29 -27.93
CA ASN A 439 -16.32 -17.04 -28.42
C ASN A 439 -15.40 -16.25 -29.36
N ILE A 440 -14.18 -16.71 -29.59
CA ILE A 440 -13.20 -16.03 -30.43
C ILE A 440 -13.27 -16.64 -31.85
N PRO A 441 -13.65 -15.86 -32.88
CA PRO A 441 -13.66 -16.34 -34.26
C PRO A 441 -12.26 -16.80 -34.69
N GLU A 442 -12.17 -17.92 -35.42
CA GLU A 442 -10.93 -18.35 -36.08
C GLU A 442 -10.58 -17.34 -37.19
N ASP A 443 -9.75 -16.35 -36.86
CA ASP A 443 -9.25 -15.41 -37.86
C ASP A 443 -8.09 -16.05 -38.63
N ARG A 444 -8.41 -16.59 -39.82
CA ARG A 444 -7.47 -17.34 -40.67
C ARG A 444 -6.52 -16.46 -41.49
N ASP A 445 -6.71 -15.13 -41.50
CA ASP A 445 -6.01 -14.21 -42.42
C ASP A 445 -5.09 -13.17 -41.75
N SER A 446 -4.72 -13.36 -40.48
CA SER A 446 -3.75 -12.46 -39.84
C SER A 446 -2.32 -12.76 -40.30
N THR A 447 -1.88 -12.09 -41.38
CA THR A 447 -0.45 -12.01 -41.73
C THR A 447 0.35 -11.56 -40.50
N ILE A 448 1.12 -12.51 -39.94
CA ILE A 448 1.90 -12.38 -38.71
C ILE A 448 2.96 -11.30 -38.90
N SER A 449 2.62 -10.05 -38.56
CA SER A 449 3.63 -9.03 -38.28
C SER A 449 4.18 -9.31 -36.90
N SER A 450 5.02 -10.33 -36.77
CA SER A 450 5.79 -10.53 -35.54
C SER A 450 6.69 -9.30 -35.38
N ASN A 451 6.26 -8.31 -34.60
CA ASN A 451 7.16 -7.28 -34.11
C ASN A 451 8.33 -8.05 -33.50
N ARG A 452 9.54 -7.85 -34.05
CA ARG A 452 10.74 -8.57 -33.60
C ARG A 452 10.90 -8.29 -32.11
N LYS A 453 10.48 -9.22 -31.25
CA LYS A 453 10.69 -9.09 -29.80
C LYS A 453 12.21 -9.04 -29.58
N PRO A 454 12.73 -8.03 -28.85
CA PRO A 454 14.14 -7.95 -28.53
C PRO A 454 14.57 -9.15 -27.68
N LYS A 455 15.88 -9.38 -27.55
CA LYS A 455 16.39 -10.36 -26.58
C LYS A 455 15.92 -9.91 -25.19
N PHE A 456 15.11 -10.74 -24.54
CA PHE A 456 14.40 -10.40 -23.32
C PHE A 456 14.47 -11.59 -22.37
N ASN A 457 15.06 -11.38 -21.19
CA ASN A 457 15.07 -12.36 -20.11
C ASN A 457 14.18 -11.84 -18.96
N PRO A 458 12.97 -12.40 -18.78
CA PRO A 458 12.06 -11.96 -17.73
C PRO A 458 12.42 -12.47 -16.33
N LEU A 459 13.46 -13.30 -16.20
CA LEU A 459 13.80 -13.98 -14.95
C LEU A 459 14.71 -13.10 -14.07
N LEU A 460 14.32 -12.92 -12.82
CA LEU A 460 15.14 -12.33 -11.76
C LEU A 460 15.79 -13.39 -10.88
N TYR A 461 17.04 -13.13 -10.55
CA TYR A 461 17.78 -13.81 -9.48
C TYR A 461 17.42 -13.23 -8.11
N GLU A 462 17.52 -14.05 -7.07
CA GLU A 462 17.21 -13.69 -5.68
C GLU A 462 17.95 -12.43 -5.19
N CYS A 463 19.23 -12.26 -5.57
CA CYS A 463 20.02 -11.07 -5.22
C CYS A 463 19.45 -9.75 -5.77
N ASN A 464 18.65 -9.81 -6.84
CA ASN A 464 18.04 -8.63 -7.46
C ASN A 464 16.65 -8.30 -6.89
N PHE A 465 16.11 -9.14 -6.00
CA PHE A 465 14.80 -8.90 -5.39
C PHE A 465 14.79 -7.62 -4.54
N ILE A 466 15.90 -7.33 -3.85
CA ILE A 466 16.06 -6.08 -3.09
C ILE A 466 16.00 -4.86 -4.02
N LYS A 467 16.64 -4.92 -5.20
CA LYS A 467 16.58 -3.85 -6.20
C LYS A 467 15.14 -3.63 -6.67
N LEU A 468 14.42 -4.72 -6.98
CA LEU A 468 13.01 -4.65 -7.37
C LEU A 468 12.15 -3.99 -6.27
N ARG A 469 12.41 -4.31 -5.01
CA ARG A 469 11.68 -3.73 -3.86
C ARG A 469 11.89 -2.23 -3.73
N ILE A 470 13.15 -1.77 -3.85
CA ILE A 470 13.46 -0.33 -3.82
C ILE A 470 12.73 0.41 -4.93
N ILE A 471 12.66 -0.15 -6.13
CA ILE A 471 12.02 0.54 -7.26
C ILE A 471 10.50 0.52 -7.12
N GLN A 472 9.93 -0.58 -6.65
CA GLN A 472 8.51 -0.65 -6.36
C GLN A 472 8.12 0.41 -5.32
N ASP A 473 8.95 0.65 -4.30
CA ASP A 473 8.71 1.72 -3.34
C ASP A 473 8.64 3.11 -4.01
N THR A 474 9.56 3.38 -4.95
CA THR A 474 9.63 4.61 -5.73
C THR A 474 8.44 4.81 -6.65
N VAL A 475 8.03 3.77 -7.39
CA VAL A 475 7.02 3.86 -8.44
C VAL A 475 5.61 4.03 -7.86
N TYR A 476 5.26 3.28 -6.81
CA TYR A 476 3.88 3.24 -6.30
C TYR A 476 3.51 4.41 -5.39
N SER A 477 4.48 4.96 -4.64
CA SER A 477 4.25 6.12 -3.77
C SER A 477 3.71 7.35 -4.52
N THR A 478 3.91 7.40 -5.84
CA THR A 478 3.56 8.55 -6.67
C THR A 478 2.43 8.28 -7.68
N ALA A 479 2.00 7.03 -7.91
CA ALA A 479 1.04 6.68 -8.98
C ALA A 479 -0.44 6.76 -8.56
N LEU A 480 -0.73 6.51 -7.27
CA LEU A 480 -2.07 6.15 -6.78
C LEU A 480 -3.04 7.31 -6.51
N LEU A 481 -2.64 8.58 -6.72
CA LEU A 481 -3.39 9.75 -6.21
C LEU A 481 -4.11 10.59 -7.28
N ASN A 482 -4.05 10.23 -8.57
CA ASN A 482 -4.56 11.11 -9.63
C ASN A 482 -5.88 10.64 -10.24
N ASN A 483 -6.89 11.51 -10.20
CA ASN A 483 -8.22 11.33 -10.81
C ASN A 483 -8.21 11.26 -12.36
N ASN A 484 -7.04 11.31 -12.99
CA ASN A 484 -6.86 11.37 -14.45
C ASN A 484 -5.99 10.21 -14.99
N ALA A 485 -6.08 9.02 -14.38
CA ALA A 485 -5.25 7.84 -14.70
C ALA A 485 -5.10 7.54 -16.21
N LEU A 486 -6.18 7.65 -17.00
CA LEU A 486 -6.12 7.43 -18.45
C LEU A 486 -5.30 8.50 -19.18
N LYS A 487 -5.41 9.78 -18.77
CA LYS A 487 -4.62 10.86 -19.38
C LYS A 487 -3.14 10.69 -19.08
N GLU A 488 -2.81 10.37 -17.83
CA GLU A 488 -1.43 10.13 -17.39
C GLU A 488 -0.80 8.94 -18.11
N LEU A 489 -1.54 7.83 -18.26
CA LEU A 489 -1.08 6.67 -19.04
C LEU A 489 -0.80 7.05 -20.51
N LEU A 490 -1.75 7.72 -21.18
CA LEU A 490 -1.57 8.12 -22.58
C LEU A 490 -0.47 9.17 -22.74
N HIS A 491 -0.34 10.09 -21.77
CA HIS A 491 0.72 11.08 -21.73
C HIS A 491 2.10 10.41 -21.61
N GLU A 492 2.26 9.44 -20.71
CA GLU A 492 3.48 8.64 -20.56
C GLU A 492 3.89 7.96 -21.86
N VAL A 493 2.94 7.32 -22.54
CA VAL A 493 3.18 6.67 -23.84
C VAL A 493 3.64 7.69 -24.90
N ILE A 494 3.03 8.88 -24.95
CA ILE A 494 3.43 9.96 -25.87
C ILE A 494 4.81 10.51 -25.51
N LYS A 495 5.09 10.69 -24.22
CA LYS A 495 6.37 11.17 -23.69
C LYS A 495 7.51 10.23 -24.06
N ASN A 496 7.26 8.93 -24.02
CA ASN A 496 8.23 7.90 -24.41
C ASN A 496 8.33 7.69 -25.93
N GLY A 497 7.69 8.53 -26.75
CA GLY A 497 7.84 8.51 -28.21
C GLY A 497 6.87 7.58 -28.95
N TYR A 498 5.85 7.06 -28.29
CA TYR A 498 4.92 6.07 -28.84
C TYR A 498 3.55 6.65 -29.20
N LEU A 499 3.50 7.90 -29.67
CA LEU A 499 2.25 8.50 -30.19
C LEU A 499 1.64 7.64 -31.32
N ILE A 500 2.48 6.94 -32.10
CA ILE A 500 2.04 6.04 -33.19
C ILE A 500 1.13 4.90 -32.74
N ASP A 501 1.24 4.47 -31.49
CA ASP A 501 0.40 3.40 -30.96
C ASP A 501 -1.00 3.88 -30.57
N LEU A 502 -1.18 5.20 -30.44
CA LEU A 502 -2.43 5.82 -30.00
C LEU A 502 -3.29 6.35 -31.16
N ILE A 503 -2.71 6.48 -32.35
CA ILE A 503 -3.33 7.13 -33.51
C ILE A 503 -3.19 6.28 -34.79
N PRO A 504 -4.02 6.50 -35.83
CA PRO A 504 -3.89 5.85 -37.12
C PRO A 504 -2.61 6.28 -37.86
N LYS A 505 -1.95 5.35 -38.56
CA LYS A 505 -0.77 5.64 -39.40
C LYS A 505 -1.00 6.79 -40.39
N LYS A 506 -2.22 6.93 -40.93
CA LYS A 506 -2.61 8.02 -41.85
C LYS A 506 -2.56 9.41 -41.23
N LEU A 507 -2.68 9.53 -39.90
CA LEU A 507 -2.62 10.81 -39.21
C LEU A 507 -1.16 11.26 -38.95
N LEU A 508 -0.22 10.32 -38.78
CA LEU A 508 1.20 10.65 -38.59
C LEU A 508 1.79 11.50 -39.73
N SER A 509 1.33 11.29 -40.96
CA SER A 509 1.81 12.05 -42.12
C SER A 509 1.52 13.55 -42.03
N LYS A 510 0.59 13.98 -41.15
CA LYS A 510 0.29 15.39 -40.89
C LYS A 510 1.30 16.07 -39.94
N GLY A 511 2.26 15.31 -39.39
CA GLY A 511 3.31 15.78 -38.50
C GLY A 511 2.95 15.68 -37.01
N GLU A 512 3.82 15.03 -36.24
CA GLU A 512 3.64 14.80 -34.80
C GLU A 512 3.43 16.09 -33.99
N LYS A 513 4.19 17.15 -34.29
CA LYS A 513 4.05 18.47 -33.63
C LYS A 513 2.64 19.05 -33.75
N LYS A 514 2.01 18.89 -34.93
CA LYS A 514 0.65 19.37 -35.19
C LYS A 514 -0.38 18.57 -34.40
N ILE A 515 -0.19 17.25 -34.30
CA ILE A 515 -1.05 16.37 -33.50
C ILE A 515 -0.92 16.69 -32.01
N LYS A 516 0.31 16.79 -31.48
CA LYS A 516 0.59 17.17 -30.08
C LYS A 516 -0.08 18.49 -29.71
N LYS A 517 -0.05 19.49 -30.60
CA LYS A 517 -0.78 20.76 -30.41
C LYS A 517 -2.31 20.58 -30.35
N GLN A 518 -2.89 19.72 -31.20
CA GLN A 518 -4.34 19.49 -31.23
C GLN A 518 -4.88 18.76 -29.99
N ILE A 519 -4.06 17.92 -29.37
CA ILE A 519 -4.41 17.21 -28.12
C ILE A 519 -3.94 17.94 -26.87
N ASN A 520 -3.43 19.17 -27.01
CA ASN A 520 -2.87 19.97 -25.92
C ASN A 520 -1.82 19.19 -25.09
N TYR A 521 -0.87 18.54 -25.77
CA TYR A 521 0.19 17.80 -25.11
C TYR A 521 1.18 18.77 -24.44
N ASN A 522 1.22 18.75 -23.11
CA ASN A 522 2.21 19.43 -22.28
C ASN A 522 3.14 18.39 -21.67
N GLU A 523 4.43 18.42 -21.99
CA GLU A 523 5.41 17.41 -21.56
C GLU A 523 5.52 17.27 -20.03
N ASN A 524 5.22 18.34 -19.28
CA ASN A 524 5.36 18.38 -17.83
C ASN A 524 4.04 18.12 -17.07
N ASN A 525 2.90 18.11 -17.76
CA ASN A 525 1.58 18.00 -17.12
C ASN A 525 0.63 17.11 -17.93
N GLY A 526 0.49 15.85 -17.51
CA GLY A 526 -0.42 14.88 -18.14
C GLY A 526 -1.91 15.26 -18.05
N ASN A 527 -2.30 16.02 -17.03
CA ASN A 527 -3.70 16.42 -16.82
C ASN A 527 -4.25 17.34 -17.92
N GLU A 528 -3.37 18.09 -18.60
CA GLU A 528 -3.73 19.00 -19.69
C GLU A 528 -4.07 18.28 -21.01
N LEU A 529 -3.75 16.99 -21.12
CA LEU A 529 -4.01 16.19 -22.31
C LEU A 529 -5.51 16.12 -22.61
N ILE A 530 -5.89 16.49 -23.83
CA ILE A 530 -7.26 16.43 -24.33
C ILE A 530 -7.50 15.05 -24.96
N LEU A 531 -8.45 14.30 -24.38
CA LEU A 531 -8.87 12.98 -24.88
C LEU A 531 -9.82 13.12 -26.07
N ASN A 532 -9.26 13.34 -27.26
CA ASN A 532 -10.02 13.44 -28.51
C ASN A 532 -10.01 12.11 -29.29
N ASN A 533 -11.13 11.39 -29.30
CA ASN A 533 -11.25 10.08 -29.95
C ASN A 533 -11.20 10.10 -31.49
N LYS A 534 -11.28 11.27 -32.13
CA LYS A 534 -11.01 11.43 -33.58
C LYS A 534 -9.52 11.43 -33.89
N ILE A 535 -8.68 11.77 -32.91
CA ILE A 535 -7.22 11.79 -33.02
C ILE A 535 -6.63 10.54 -32.38
N LEU A 536 -6.90 10.36 -31.07
CA LEU A 536 -6.50 9.22 -30.26
C LEU A 536 -7.48 8.07 -30.49
N THR A 537 -7.38 7.39 -31.63
CA THR A 537 -8.34 6.35 -32.04
C THR A 537 -8.33 5.13 -31.13
N ILE A 538 -7.26 4.94 -30.34
CA ILE A 538 -7.23 3.93 -29.27
C ILE A 538 -8.45 4.04 -28.34
N LEU A 539 -8.96 5.26 -28.10
CA LEU A 539 -10.14 5.49 -27.26
C LEU A 539 -11.41 4.80 -27.81
N ASN A 540 -11.50 4.59 -29.13
CA ASN A 540 -12.60 3.84 -29.72
C ASN A 540 -12.43 2.33 -29.52
N GLU A 541 -11.20 1.81 -29.62
CA GLU A 541 -10.87 0.41 -29.26
C GLU A 541 -11.23 0.14 -27.79
N LEU A 542 -10.88 1.05 -26.88
CA LEU A 542 -11.23 0.93 -25.46
C LEU A 542 -12.73 0.87 -25.21
N LYS A 543 -13.52 1.67 -25.92
CA LYS A 543 -14.99 1.64 -25.79
C LYS A 543 -15.56 0.30 -26.22
N ILE A 544 -15.07 -0.26 -27.33
CA ILE A 544 -15.50 -1.57 -27.81
C ILE A 544 -15.15 -2.66 -26.80
N LEU A 545 -13.91 -2.64 -26.28
CA LEU A 545 -13.45 -3.61 -25.28
C LEU A 545 -14.18 -3.46 -23.94
N TYR A 546 -14.50 -2.24 -23.53
CA TYR A 546 -15.26 -2.01 -22.30
C TYR A 546 -16.64 -2.66 -22.36
N TYR A 547 -17.33 -2.62 -23.51
CA TYR A 547 -18.62 -3.28 -23.71
C TYR A 547 -18.51 -4.73 -24.21
N ASN A 548 -17.34 -5.35 -24.13
CA ASN A 548 -17.18 -6.76 -24.48
C ASN A 548 -18.02 -7.66 -23.55
N GLU A 549 -18.65 -8.69 -24.10
CA GLU A 549 -19.52 -9.59 -23.32
C GLU A 549 -18.76 -10.32 -22.20
N ILE A 550 -17.46 -10.61 -22.36
CA ILE A 550 -16.63 -11.20 -21.30
C ILE A 550 -16.45 -10.22 -20.14
N HIS A 551 -16.19 -8.94 -20.45
CA HIS A 551 -16.07 -7.89 -19.43
C HIS A 551 -17.40 -7.66 -18.69
N LYS A 552 -18.50 -7.65 -19.44
CA LYS A 552 -19.86 -7.57 -18.90
C LYS A 552 -20.24 -8.76 -18.03
N GLN A 553 -19.87 -9.98 -18.43
CA GLN A 553 -20.08 -11.21 -17.64
C GLN A 553 -19.36 -11.11 -16.29
N MET A 554 -18.17 -10.49 -16.26
CA MET A 554 -17.44 -10.25 -15.01
C MET A 554 -18.03 -9.11 -14.15
N GLY A 555 -19.03 -8.37 -14.64
CA GLY A 555 -19.60 -7.22 -13.94
C GLY A 555 -18.90 -5.89 -14.20
N TYR A 556 -18.18 -5.76 -15.32
CA TYR A 556 -17.36 -4.59 -15.68
C TYR A 556 -16.28 -4.22 -14.63
N PRO A 557 -15.45 -5.17 -14.16
CA PRO A 557 -14.48 -4.88 -13.10
C PRO A 557 -13.33 -3.95 -13.52
N LEU A 558 -13.10 -3.75 -14.83
CA LEU A 558 -12.00 -2.94 -15.35
C LEU A 558 -12.43 -1.54 -15.78
N GLN A 559 -11.62 -0.57 -15.38
CA GLN A 559 -11.67 0.81 -15.83
C GLN A 559 -10.99 0.98 -17.21
N LEU A 560 -11.28 2.07 -17.90
CA LEU A 560 -10.73 2.32 -19.25
C LEU A 560 -9.19 2.35 -19.30
N HIS A 561 -8.53 2.86 -18.26
CA HIS A 561 -7.06 2.91 -18.20
C HIS A 561 -6.43 1.54 -17.97
N GLN A 562 -7.09 0.66 -17.22
CA GLN A 562 -6.70 -0.74 -17.01
C GLN A 562 -6.79 -1.53 -18.33
N ILE A 563 -7.92 -1.42 -19.05
CA ILE A 563 -8.08 -2.01 -20.39
C ILE A 563 -7.02 -1.44 -21.35
N CYS A 564 -6.75 -0.14 -21.29
CA CYS A 564 -5.76 0.52 -22.12
C CYS A 564 -4.35 0.00 -21.87
N ALA A 565 -3.96 -0.20 -20.61
CA ALA A 565 -2.64 -0.72 -20.24
C ALA A 565 -2.39 -2.11 -20.85
N ILE A 566 -3.36 -3.03 -20.73
CA ILE A 566 -3.26 -4.36 -21.33
C ILE A 566 -3.29 -4.31 -22.86
N LEU A 567 -4.11 -3.45 -23.46
CA LEU A 567 -4.14 -3.26 -24.91
C LEU A 567 -2.79 -2.73 -25.45
N LEU A 568 -2.17 -1.78 -24.75
CA LEU A 568 -0.84 -1.25 -25.05
C LEU A 568 0.22 -2.35 -24.94
N TYR A 569 0.15 -3.16 -23.89
CA TYR A 569 1.07 -4.28 -23.69
C TYR A 569 0.94 -5.34 -24.79
N CYS A 570 -0.27 -5.84 -25.06
CA CYS A 570 -0.46 -6.99 -25.95
C CYS A 570 -0.40 -6.58 -27.43
N GLY A 571 -0.91 -5.40 -27.76
CA GLY A 571 -1.25 -5.05 -29.15
C GLY A 571 -0.41 -3.98 -29.81
N LYS A 572 0.46 -3.29 -29.07
CA LYS A 572 1.12 -2.06 -29.54
C LYS A 572 2.65 -2.16 -29.48
N SER A 573 3.33 -1.28 -30.20
CA SER A 573 4.79 -1.37 -30.39
C SER A 573 5.59 -0.95 -29.15
N CYS A 574 5.02 -0.09 -28.29
CA CYS A 574 5.62 0.38 -27.05
C CYS A 574 6.00 -0.75 -26.08
N ASN A 575 5.30 -1.89 -26.13
CA ASN A 575 5.58 -3.03 -25.25
C ASN A 575 7.04 -3.52 -25.37
N ALA A 576 7.63 -3.50 -26.57
CA ALA A 576 8.99 -3.99 -26.75
C ALA A 576 10.00 -3.17 -25.92
N GLU A 577 9.86 -1.84 -25.93
CA GLU A 577 10.70 -0.93 -25.14
C GLU A 577 10.31 -0.95 -23.67
N PHE A 578 9.01 -0.96 -23.35
CA PHE A 578 8.52 -1.12 -21.98
C PHE A 578 9.12 -2.35 -21.29
N SER A 579 9.01 -3.51 -21.93
CA SER A 579 9.57 -4.76 -21.43
C SER A 579 11.10 -4.70 -21.31
N TYR A 580 11.78 -4.08 -22.29
CA TYR A 580 13.23 -3.90 -22.24
C TYR A 580 13.68 -2.99 -21.09
N ASP A 581 13.00 -1.87 -20.88
CA ASP A 581 13.26 -0.92 -19.79
C ASP A 581 13.01 -1.57 -18.42
N GLN A 582 11.95 -2.38 -18.27
CA GLN A 582 11.72 -3.16 -17.06
C GLN A 582 12.90 -4.09 -16.76
N THR A 583 13.46 -4.78 -17.76
CA THR A 583 14.64 -5.65 -17.55
C THR A 583 15.89 -4.90 -17.09
N LYS A 584 15.94 -3.59 -17.35
CA LYS A 584 16.99 -2.68 -16.90
C LYS A 584 16.63 -1.94 -15.62
N PHE A 585 15.54 -2.31 -14.96
CA PHE A 585 15.05 -1.65 -13.76
C PHE A 585 14.60 -0.19 -13.97
N GLN A 586 14.29 0.22 -15.19
CA GLN A 586 13.85 1.59 -15.55
C GLN A 586 12.32 1.77 -15.46
N TYR A 587 11.72 1.34 -14.35
CA TYR A 587 10.26 1.37 -14.17
C TYR A 587 9.69 2.79 -14.09
N SER A 588 10.47 3.77 -13.64
CA SER A 588 10.06 5.17 -13.55
C SER A 588 9.68 5.78 -14.91
N LYS A 589 10.23 5.24 -16.01
CA LYS A 589 9.90 5.64 -17.38
C LYS A 589 8.48 5.20 -17.79
N TRP A 590 7.97 4.11 -17.19
CA TRP A 590 6.70 3.46 -17.54
C TRP A 590 5.83 3.23 -16.32
N LYS A 591 5.86 4.18 -15.39
CA LYS A 591 5.22 4.08 -14.09
C LYS A 591 3.73 3.77 -14.20
N TYR A 592 3.00 4.47 -15.06
CA TYR A 592 1.55 4.27 -15.21
C TYR A 592 1.25 2.99 -15.98
N LEU A 593 1.96 2.70 -17.06
CA LEU A 593 1.76 1.46 -17.81
C LEU A 593 2.02 0.23 -16.95
N ASP A 594 3.09 0.23 -16.15
CA ASP A 594 3.43 -0.84 -15.21
C ASP A 594 2.38 -1.01 -14.10
N THR A 595 2.04 0.10 -13.42
CA THR A 595 1.07 0.09 -12.31
C THR A 595 -0.28 -0.45 -12.77
N TRP A 596 -0.82 0.08 -13.88
CA TRP A 596 -2.13 -0.32 -14.37
C TRP A 596 -2.13 -1.71 -15.01
N SER A 597 -1.02 -2.16 -15.60
CA SER A 597 -0.90 -3.54 -16.08
C SER A 597 -0.92 -4.53 -14.92
N GLN A 598 -0.16 -4.27 -13.85
CA GLN A 598 -0.18 -5.14 -12.67
C GLN A 598 -1.57 -5.16 -12.01
N ASP A 599 -2.18 -3.99 -11.79
CA ASP A 599 -3.51 -3.87 -11.18
C ASP A 599 -4.58 -4.63 -11.99
N THR A 600 -4.56 -4.48 -13.31
CA THR A 600 -5.48 -5.20 -14.22
C THR A 600 -5.30 -6.71 -14.12
N ILE A 601 -4.05 -7.21 -14.10
CA ILE A 601 -3.78 -8.66 -14.00
C ILE A 601 -4.26 -9.19 -12.64
N VAL A 602 -4.08 -8.44 -11.55
CA VAL A 602 -4.56 -8.82 -10.21
C VAL A 602 -6.09 -8.92 -10.18
N ILE A 603 -6.79 -7.94 -10.74
CA ILE A 603 -8.26 -7.95 -10.84
C ILE A 603 -8.72 -9.18 -11.64
N LEU A 604 -8.24 -9.34 -12.88
CA LEU A 604 -8.67 -10.44 -13.75
C LEU A 604 -8.32 -11.83 -13.19
N HIS A 605 -7.18 -11.96 -12.51
CA HIS A 605 -6.79 -13.18 -11.80
C HIS A 605 -7.81 -13.62 -10.74
N GLY A 606 -8.50 -12.65 -10.12
CA GLY A 606 -9.59 -12.88 -9.20
C GLY A 606 -10.88 -13.33 -9.89
N HIS A 607 -11.15 -12.89 -11.12
CA HIS A 607 -12.33 -13.25 -11.89
C HIS A 607 -12.21 -14.59 -12.64
N GLU A 608 -11.03 -15.17 -12.77
CA GLU A 608 -10.84 -16.45 -13.44
C GLU A 608 -10.98 -17.66 -12.52
N ARG A 609 -11.67 -18.71 -13.00
CA ARG A 609 -11.82 -20.02 -12.33
C ARG A 609 -10.60 -20.93 -12.50
N ARG A 610 -9.42 -20.43 -12.11
CA ARG A 610 -8.12 -21.12 -12.23
C ARG A 610 -8.06 -22.44 -11.46
N GLU A 611 -8.84 -22.54 -10.39
CA GLU A 611 -9.02 -23.74 -9.58
C GLU A 611 -9.64 -24.92 -10.35
N GLU A 612 -10.40 -24.65 -11.41
CA GLU A 612 -11.05 -25.65 -12.26
C GLU A 612 -10.19 -26.08 -13.46
N GLU A 613 -9.06 -25.41 -13.71
CA GLU A 613 -8.35 -25.52 -14.98
C GLU A 613 -7.02 -26.26 -14.87
N SER A 614 -6.76 -27.17 -15.82
CA SER A 614 -5.49 -27.90 -15.96
C SER A 614 -4.87 -27.58 -17.32
N ILE A 615 -4.27 -26.39 -17.41
CA ILE A 615 -3.65 -25.89 -18.64
C ILE A 615 -2.15 -25.71 -18.38
N GLU A 616 -1.34 -26.29 -19.25
CA GLU A 616 0.09 -26.00 -19.35
C GLU A 616 0.29 -24.79 -20.26
N LEU A 617 1.26 -23.94 -19.91
CA LEU A 617 1.54 -22.73 -20.68
C LEU A 617 3.01 -22.68 -21.10
N TYR A 618 3.25 -22.00 -22.20
CA TYR A 618 4.54 -21.94 -22.86
C TYR A 618 4.88 -20.50 -23.23
N CYS A 619 6.14 -20.11 -23.04
CA CYS A 619 6.68 -18.83 -23.48
C CYS A 619 8.00 -19.04 -24.23
N GLY A 620 8.09 -18.55 -25.46
CA GLY A 620 9.33 -18.59 -26.23
C GLY A 620 10.20 -17.37 -25.99
N LEU A 621 11.45 -17.58 -25.58
CA LEU A 621 12.43 -16.52 -25.41
C LEU A 621 13.56 -16.65 -26.41
N LYS A 622 13.71 -15.64 -27.25
CA LYS A 622 14.73 -15.59 -28.31
C LYS A 622 16.12 -15.33 -27.73
N LYS A 623 17.10 -16.18 -28.08
CA LYS A 623 18.52 -16.04 -27.68
C LYS A 623 18.74 -15.96 -26.15
N VAL A 624 17.84 -16.55 -25.37
CA VAL A 624 18.01 -16.77 -23.94
C VAL A 624 18.31 -18.24 -23.73
N ARG A 625 19.32 -18.54 -22.91
CA ARG A 625 19.69 -19.89 -22.48
C ARG A 625 20.28 -19.76 -21.08
N LEU A 626 19.93 -20.67 -20.18
CA LEU A 626 20.51 -20.74 -18.84
C LEU A 626 21.77 -21.59 -18.91
N GLU A 627 22.89 -21.04 -18.44
CA GLU A 627 24.19 -21.73 -18.47
C GLU A 627 24.28 -22.79 -17.36
N ASN A 628 23.57 -22.61 -16.24
CA ASN A 628 23.58 -23.56 -15.13
C ASN A 628 22.24 -23.57 -14.37
N GLU A 629 21.65 -24.76 -14.18
CA GLU A 629 20.43 -24.93 -13.36
C GLU A 629 20.62 -24.40 -11.92
N LYS A 630 21.85 -24.45 -11.39
CA LYS A 630 22.17 -23.91 -10.05
C LYS A 630 22.04 -22.40 -9.95
N GLU A 631 22.07 -21.67 -11.07
CA GLU A 631 21.89 -20.22 -11.08
C GLU A 631 20.46 -19.81 -10.74
N ILE A 632 19.47 -20.70 -10.92
CA ILE A 632 18.06 -20.37 -10.72
C ILE A 632 17.32 -21.45 -9.93
N LYS A 633 17.65 -21.57 -8.64
CA LYS A 633 16.87 -22.43 -7.73
C LYS A 633 15.51 -21.83 -7.37
N GLN A 634 15.42 -20.51 -7.31
CA GLN A 634 14.22 -19.75 -6.98
C GLN A 634 14.35 -18.36 -7.60
N GLY A 635 13.27 -17.85 -8.21
CA GLY A 635 13.30 -16.58 -8.92
C GLY A 635 11.96 -15.83 -8.91
N PHE A 636 12.01 -14.64 -9.52
CA PHE A 636 10.90 -13.69 -9.63
C PHE A 636 10.80 -13.19 -11.07
N PHE A 637 9.68 -12.58 -11.45
CA PHE A 637 9.54 -11.94 -12.75
C PHE A 637 9.90 -10.46 -12.67
N ILE A 638 10.91 -10.02 -13.43
CA ILE A 638 11.25 -8.58 -13.56
C ILE A 638 10.19 -7.82 -14.36
N SER A 639 9.45 -8.52 -15.20
CA SER A 639 8.57 -7.94 -16.19
C SER A 639 7.37 -8.85 -16.37
N HIS A 640 6.30 -8.33 -16.97
CA HIS A 640 5.16 -9.18 -17.31
C HIS A 640 5.61 -10.26 -18.31
N VAL A 641 5.01 -11.45 -18.22
CA VAL A 641 5.37 -12.60 -19.07
C VAL A 641 4.15 -13.09 -19.82
N SER A 642 4.17 -12.90 -21.13
CA SER A 642 3.17 -13.38 -22.07
C SER A 642 3.41 -14.88 -22.37
N THR A 643 2.35 -15.68 -22.25
CA THR A 643 2.38 -17.14 -22.43
C THR A 643 1.21 -17.58 -23.31
N SER A 644 1.32 -18.77 -23.88
CA SER A 644 0.26 -19.41 -24.66
C SER A 644 0.11 -20.87 -24.23
N ASP A 645 -1.09 -21.41 -24.32
CA ASP A 645 -1.32 -22.85 -24.21
C ASP A 645 -0.99 -23.59 -25.53
N ASP A 646 -0.63 -22.86 -26.60
CA ASP A 646 -0.08 -23.42 -27.82
C ASP A 646 1.45 -23.38 -27.81
N ILE A 647 2.08 -24.56 -27.73
CA ILE A 647 3.54 -24.66 -27.81
C ILE A 647 4.10 -24.17 -29.17
N GLN A 648 3.32 -24.21 -30.25
CA GLN A 648 3.77 -23.69 -31.55
C GLN A 648 3.92 -22.17 -31.50
N VAL A 649 3.02 -21.45 -30.82
CA VAL A 649 3.14 -20.01 -30.60
C VAL A 649 4.44 -19.72 -29.83
N ALA A 650 4.74 -20.47 -28.77
CA ALA A 650 6.01 -20.35 -28.06
C ALA A 650 7.23 -20.63 -28.97
N ARG A 651 7.18 -21.66 -29.83
CA ARG A 651 8.26 -21.96 -30.78
C ARG A 651 8.48 -20.83 -31.79
N MET A 652 7.42 -20.16 -32.24
CA MET A 652 7.53 -18.99 -33.12
C MET A 652 8.31 -17.85 -32.44
N PHE A 653 8.00 -17.55 -31.18
CA PHE A 653 8.68 -16.49 -30.43
C PHE A 653 10.12 -16.84 -30.02
N ARG A 654 10.42 -18.12 -29.77
CA ARG A 654 11.80 -18.61 -29.55
C ARG A 654 12.70 -18.36 -30.78
N SER A 655 12.13 -18.33 -31.99
CA SER A 655 12.87 -18.23 -33.26
C SER A 655 13.73 -19.48 -33.51
N ALA A 656 14.96 -19.36 -34.05
CA ALA A 656 15.83 -20.50 -34.37
C ALA A 656 16.62 -21.03 -33.16
N GLN A 657 17.01 -20.15 -32.23
CA GLN A 657 17.77 -20.48 -31.02
C GLN A 657 17.23 -19.70 -29.81
N GLY A 658 17.11 -20.36 -28.67
CA GLY A 658 16.66 -19.74 -27.42
C GLY A 658 16.13 -20.76 -26.42
N CYS A 659 15.22 -20.34 -25.56
CA CYS A 659 14.57 -21.23 -24.60
C CYS A 659 13.04 -21.16 -24.70
N ILE A 660 12.39 -22.24 -24.29
CA ILE A 660 10.95 -22.31 -24.06
C ILE A 660 10.75 -22.46 -22.57
N LEU A 661 10.11 -21.49 -21.94
CA LEU A 661 9.63 -21.63 -20.58
C LEU A 661 8.32 -22.43 -20.61
N HIS A 662 8.28 -23.55 -19.92
CA HIS A 662 7.11 -24.38 -19.71
C HIS A 662 6.59 -24.11 -18.29
N PHE A 663 5.36 -23.62 -18.16
CA PHE A 663 4.75 -23.26 -16.88
C PHE A 663 3.85 -24.40 -16.41
N HIS A 664 4.24 -25.02 -15.30
CA HIS A 664 3.42 -26.03 -14.63
C HIS A 664 2.08 -25.41 -14.18
N PRO A 665 0.94 -26.15 -14.18
CA PRO A 665 -0.36 -25.63 -13.74
C PRO A 665 -0.35 -25.00 -12.34
N SER A 666 0.55 -25.43 -11.45
CA SER A 666 0.74 -24.81 -10.13
C SER A 666 1.05 -23.31 -10.21
N MET A 667 1.69 -22.83 -11.27
CA MET A 667 2.05 -21.41 -11.45
C MET A 667 0.82 -20.52 -11.56
N ARG A 668 -0.19 -20.95 -12.33
CA ARG A 668 -1.44 -20.20 -12.44
C ARG A 668 -2.24 -20.24 -11.15
N ARG A 669 -2.16 -21.35 -10.42
CA ARG A 669 -2.91 -21.56 -9.17
C ARG A 669 -2.15 -21.06 -7.94
N ALA A 670 -0.94 -20.53 -8.10
CA ALA A 670 -0.12 -20.09 -6.99
C ALA A 670 -0.68 -18.83 -6.33
N GLN A 671 -0.53 -18.79 -5.01
CA GLN A 671 -0.83 -17.59 -4.24
C GLN A 671 0.16 -16.48 -4.62
N ARG A 672 -0.35 -15.34 -5.13
CA ARG A 672 0.43 -14.13 -5.49
C ARG A 672 1.37 -14.24 -6.70
N ILE A 673 1.26 -15.31 -7.49
CA ILE A 673 1.76 -15.29 -8.87
C ILE A 673 0.54 -14.98 -9.76
N TYR A 674 0.29 -13.70 -9.94
CA TYR A 674 -0.90 -13.22 -10.64
C TYR A 674 -0.78 -13.49 -12.14
N SER A 675 -1.86 -14.01 -12.71
CA SER A 675 -2.00 -14.32 -14.13
C SER A 675 -3.45 -14.24 -14.57
N CYS A 676 -3.67 -13.85 -15.82
CA CYS A 676 -4.99 -13.81 -16.44
C CYS A 676 -4.93 -14.06 -17.96
N ASP A 677 -6.01 -14.59 -18.52
CA ASP A 677 -6.33 -14.65 -19.93
C ASP A 677 -6.72 -13.25 -20.43
N VAL A 678 -5.88 -12.71 -21.31
CA VAL A 678 -6.07 -11.41 -21.94
C VAL A 678 -6.42 -11.55 -23.42
N SER A 679 -6.70 -12.77 -23.89
CA SER A 679 -6.99 -13.04 -25.30
C SER A 679 -8.22 -12.29 -25.81
N TRP A 680 -9.16 -11.92 -24.94
CA TRP A 680 -10.32 -11.09 -25.30
C TRP A 680 -9.97 -9.59 -25.47
N ILE A 681 -8.89 -9.10 -24.84
CA ILE A 681 -8.34 -7.75 -25.02
C ILE A 681 -7.33 -7.70 -26.16
N SER A 682 -6.44 -8.70 -26.23
CA SER A 682 -5.34 -8.77 -27.20
C SER A 682 -5.88 -8.76 -28.63
N PRO A 683 -5.27 -8.01 -29.56
CA PRO A 683 -5.65 -8.07 -30.97
C PRO A 683 -5.18 -9.38 -31.63
N PHE A 684 -4.23 -10.11 -31.04
CA PHE A 684 -3.67 -11.34 -31.59
C PHE A 684 -4.39 -12.58 -31.04
N LYS A 685 -5.65 -12.74 -31.46
CA LYS A 685 -6.55 -13.81 -30.98
C LYS A 685 -5.97 -15.22 -31.07
N HIS A 686 -5.21 -15.49 -32.14
CA HIS A 686 -4.58 -16.80 -32.38
C HIS A 686 -3.49 -17.14 -31.36
N GLU A 687 -2.89 -16.16 -30.68
CA GLU A 687 -1.85 -16.41 -29.68
C GLU A 687 -2.43 -16.98 -28.37
N ARG A 688 -3.75 -16.85 -28.14
CA ARG A 688 -4.45 -17.28 -26.92
C ARG A 688 -3.71 -16.85 -25.65
N GLU A 689 -3.35 -15.57 -25.64
CA GLU A 689 -2.41 -14.99 -24.70
C GLU A 689 -2.92 -15.03 -23.25
N ILE A 690 -2.11 -15.64 -22.38
CA ILE A 690 -2.24 -15.60 -20.92
C ILE A 690 -1.04 -14.82 -20.36
N LEU A 691 -1.34 -13.77 -19.62
CA LEU A 691 -0.35 -12.82 -19.12
C LEU A 691 -0.08 -13.06 -17.63
N PHE A 692 1.18 -13.30 -17.28
CA PHE A 692 1.65 -13.26 -15.90
C PHE A 692 2.10 -11.85 -15.54
N SER A 693 1.71 -11.39 -14.35
CA SER A 693 2.24 -10.15 -13.80
C SER A 693 3.72 -10.31 -13.46
N ARG A 694 4.50 -9.23 -13.60
CA ARG A 694 5.77 -9.15 -12.89
C ARG A 694 5.57 -9.39 -11.40
N SER A 695 6.60 -9.90 -10.72
CA SER A 695 6.52 -10.17 -9.28
C SER A 695 6.31 -8.87 -8.51
N SER A 696 5.40 -8.92 -7.55
CA SER A 696 5.14 -7.82 -6.64
C SER A 696 5.97 -8.04 -5.37
N THR A 697 6.69 -7.03 -4.93
CA THR A 697 7.52 -7.08 -3.71
C THR A 697 6.77 -6.59 -2.48
N TYR A 698 5.45 -6.39 -2.57
CA TYR A 698 4.68 -5.94 -1.41
C TYR A 698 4.90 -6.86 -0.21
N ILE A 699 5.16 -6.20 0.92
CA ILE A 699 5.71 -6.72 2.18
C ILE A 699 4.87 -7.87 2.70
N PHE A 700 5.42 -9.08 2.65
CA PHE A 700 4.94 -10.19 3.45
C PHE A 700 6.11 -11.04 3.92
N ASP A 701 6.04 -11.49 5.17
CA ASP A 701 7.00 -12.42 5.81
C ASP A 701 7.18 -13.77 5.08
N GLU A 702 6.42 -14.02 4.00
CA GLU A 702 6.54 -15.23 3.17
C GLU A 702 7.09 -14.89 1.78
N GLU A 703 8.37 -14.49 1.70
CA GLU A 703 9.12 -14.27 0.44
C GLU A 703 8.96 -15.44 -0.55
N ARG A 704 8.71 -16.65 -0.05
CA ARG A 704 8.51 -17.87 -0.86
C ARG A 704 7.16 -17.95 -1.56
N ALA A 705 6.16 -17.15 -1.18
CA ALA A 705 4.82 -17.25 -1.76
C ALA A 705 4.79 -16.80 -3.22
N VAL A 706 5.53 -15.74 -3.55
CA VAL A 706 5.57 -15.11 -4.89
C VAL A 706 6.61 -15.72 -5.84
N ALA A 707 7.44 -16.64 -5.34
CA ALA A 707 8.59 -17.13 -6.08
C ALA A 707 8.27 -18.41 -6.89
N TRP A 708 8.94 -18.53 -8.03
CA TRP A 708 8.93 -19.74 -8.85
C TRP A 708 10.29 -20.45 -8.75
N ARG A 709 10.34 -21.73 -9.10
CA ARG A 709 11.59 -22.49 -9.31
C ARG A 709 11.70 -22.91 -10.76
N ALA A 710 12.94 -23.03 -11.24
CA ALA A 710 13.22 -23.50 -12.58
C ALA A 710 13.91 -24.86 -12.53
N LYS A 711 13.61 -25.71 -13.51
CA LYS A 711 14.31 -26.96 -13.80
C LYS A 711 14.47 -27.12 -15.31
N ILE A 712 15.62 -27.57 -15.77
CA ILE A 712 15.81 -27.91 -17.19
C ILE A 712 15.10 -29.25 -17.45
N GLU A 713 14.10 -29.25 -18.32
CA GLU A 713 13.37 -30.48 -18.72
C GLU A 713 14.06 -31.21 -19.85
N SER A 714 14.51 -30.44 -20.86
CA SER A 714 15.24 -30.96 -22.01
C SER A 714 16.11 -29.86 -22.60
N GLU A 715 17.20 -30.26 -23.24
CA GLU A 715 18.14 -29.35 -23.86
C GLU A 715 18.76 -30.01 -25.08
N ASP A 716 18.73 -29.29 -26.20
CA ASP A 716 19.44 -29.62 -27.44
C ASP A 716 20.34 -28.45 -27.86
N GLU A 717 21.06 -28.59 -28.97
CA GLU A 717 21.98 -27.56 -29.49
C GLU A 717 21.32 -26.18 -29.67
N ASN A 718 20.02 -26.14 -29.98
CA ASN A 718 19.29 -24.95 -30.38
C ASN A 718 18.25 -24.48 -29.34
N THR A 719 17.74 -25.38 -28.51
CA THR A 719 16.62 -25.12 -27.60
C THR A 719 16.89 -25.66 -26.21
N GLN A 720 16.56 -24.86 -25.20
CA GLN A 720 16.44 -25.32 -23.82
C GLN A 720 14.98 -25.19 -23.39
N MET A 721 14.39 -26.27 -22.87
CA MET A 721 13.05 -26.24 -22.27
C MET A 721 13.19 -26.19 -20.76
N ILE A 722 12.60 -25.17 -20.13
CA ILE A 722 12.74 -24.89 -18.71
C ILE A 722 11.36 -24.95 -18.06
N LEU A 723 11.15 -25.90 -17.16
CA LEU A 723 9.95 -25.99 -16.34
C LEU A 723 9.98 -24.96 -15.23
N LEU A 724 8.92 -24.17 -15.12
CA LEU A 724 8.66 -23.27 -14.02
C LEU A 724 7.54 -23.83 -13.13
N THR A 725 7.86 -23.98 -11.85
CA THR A 725 6.95 -24.46 -10.80
C THR A 725 6.83 -23.42 -9.69
N TRP A 726 5.73 -23.49 -8.92
CA TRP A 726 5.56 -22.61 -7.77
C TRP A 726 6.47 -23.07 -6.61
N ALA A 727 7.27 -22.17 -6.02
CA ALA A 727 8.25 -22.58 -5.02
C ALA A 727 7.63 -23.19 -3.75
N LYS A 728 6.42 -22.74 -3.36
CA LYS A 728 5.68 -23.35 -2.24
C LYS A 728 5.21 -24.76 -2.59
N TYR A 729 4.75 -24.98 -3.83
CA TYR A 729 4.38 -26.31 -4.31
C TYR A 729 5.57 -27.28 -4.21
N ASP A 730 6.75 -26.88 -4.69
CA ASP A 730 7.95 -27.71 -4.65
C ASP A 730 8.44 -28.01 -3.24
N THR A 731 8.08 -27.18 -2.26
CA THR A 731 8.42 -27.40 -0.86
C THR A 731 7.71 -28.65 -0.30
N PHE A 732 6.49 -28.94 -0.74
CA PHE A 732 5.68 -30.02 -0.19
C PHE A 732 5.40 -31.16 -1.16
N VAL A 733 5.67 -31.01 -2.48
CA VAL A 733 5.31 -32.01 -3.50
C VAL A 733 5.81 -33.42 -3.17
N GLN A 734 7.06 -33.56 -2.69
CA GLN A 734 7.63 -34.87 -2.35
C GLN A 734 6.94 -35.49 -1.13
N GLN A 735 6.65 -34.70 -0.10
CA GLN A 735 5.92 -35.15 1.09
C GLN A 735 4.47 -35.53 0.73
N THR A 736 3.83 -34.75 -0.13
CA THR A 736 2.49 -35.03 -0.66
C THR A 736 2.46 -36.37 -1.39
N MET A 737 3.43 -36.62 -2.28
CA MET A 737 3.54 -37.88 -3.01
C MET A 737 3.85 -39.06 -2.08
N TYR A 738 4.70 -38.86 -1.08
CA TYR A 738 5.02 -39.88 -0.07
C TYR A 738 3.78 -40.31 0.72
N ILE A 739 3.03 -39.35 1.28
CA ILE A 739 1.79 -39.63 2.02
C ILE A 739 0.76 -40.27 1.09
N SER A 740 0.60 -39.77 -0.13
CA SER A 740 -0.32 -40.35 -1.10
C SER A 740 0.00 -41.81 -1.38
N LYS A 741 1.29 -42.15 -1.59
CA LYS A 741 1.75 -43.53 -1.76
C LYS A 741 1.44 -44.41 -0.53
N MET A 742 1.70 -43.92 0.68
CA MET A 742 1.35 -44.65 1.92
C MET A 742 -0.15 -44.94 2.04
N GLN A 743 -0.97 -44.01 1.55
CA GLN A 743 -2.44 -44.11 1.55
C GLN A 743 -3.01 -44.81 0.31
N ASN A 744 -2.17 -45.56 -0.43
CA ASN A 744 -2.54 -46.23 -1.68
C ASN A 744 -3.17 -45.30 -2.73
N TYR A 745 -2.88 -44.00 -2.65
CA TYR A 745 -3.40 -42.94 -3.51
C TYR A 745 -4.92 -42.76 -3.44
N LEU A 746 -5.53 -43.11 -2.29
CA LEU A 746 -6.97 -42.98 -2.04
C LEU A 746 -7.37 -41.55 -1.64
N ILE A 747 -6.42 -40.75 -1.17
CA ILE A 747 -6.64 -39.38 -0.72
C ILE A 747 -6.21 -38.40 -1.82
N ASP A 748 -7.05 -37.41 -2.08
CA ASP A 748 -6.77 -36.31 -3.01
C ASP A 748 -5.45 -35.58 -2.69
N LEU A 749 -4.65 -35.31 -3.72
CA LEU A 749 -3.32 -34.70 -3.57
C LEU A 749 -3.42 -33.26 -3.06
N ASN A 750 -4.44 -32.50 -3.48
CA ASN A 750 -4.63 -31.15 -2.98
C ASN A 750 -5.01 -31.15 -1.51
N LEU A 751 -5.85 -32.09 -1.06
CA LEU A 751 -6.14 -32.27 0.36
C LEU A 751 -4.85 -32.56 1.17
N ILE A 752 -4.03 -33.53 0.74
CA ILE A 752 -2.76 -33.84 1.43
C ILE A 752 -1.86 -32.60 1.49
N TYR A 753 -1.73 -31.88 0.37
CA TYR A 753 -0.94 -30.66 0.29
C TYR A 753 -1.42 -29.58 1.26
N GLN A 754 -2.73 -29.33 1.33
CA GLN A 754 -3.30 -28.33 2.23
C GLN A 754 -3.11 -28.71 3.71
N VAL A 755 -3.21 -30.00 4.02
CA VAL A 755 -2.91 -30.52 5.36
C VAL A 755 -1.44 -30.30 5.72
N LEU A 756 -0.51 -30.66 4.83
CA LEU A 756 0.93 -30.41 5.03
C LEU A 756 1.24 -28.92 5.18
N LEU A 757 0.62 -28.07 4.36
CA LEU A 757 0.77 -26.62 4.43
C LEU A 757 0.31 -26.09 5.80
N GLY A 758 -0.87 -26.51 6.27
CA GLY A 758 -1.39 -26.15 7.60
C GLY A 758 -0.50 -26.63 8.75
N PHE A 759 0.23 -27.73 8.55
CA PHE A 759 1.17 -28.32 9.51
C PHE A 759 2.63 -27.96 9.29
N ARG A 760 2.93 -26.97 8.43
CA ARG A 760 4.31 -26.55 8.13
C ARG A 760 5.21 -27.73 7.71
N GLY A 761 4.65 -28.72 7.04
CA GLY A 761 5.36 -29.90 6.55
C GLY A 761 5.56 -31.03 7.56
N ASN A 762 4.90 -30.99 8.73
CA ASN A 762 4.94 -32.11 9.68
C ASN A 762 4.14 -33.30 9.13
N ILE A 763 4.86 -34.31 8.62
CA ILE A 763 4.29 -35.50 7.98
C ILE A 763 3.49 -36.34 8.98
N ASP A 764 3.99 -36.54 10.19
CA ASP A 764 3.34 -37.41 11.19
C ASP A 764 1.98 -36.86 11.59
N VAL A 765 1.90 -35.56 11.89
CA VAL A 765 0.64 -34.88 12.22
C VAL A 765 -0.30 -34.88 11.02
N ALA A 766 0.22 -34.72 9.80
CA ALA A 766 -0.58 -34.79 8.58
C ALA A 766 -1.20 -36.18 8.39
N ILE A 767 -0.42 -37.25 8.55
CA ILE A 767 -0.90 -38.64 8.43
C ILE A 767 -1.97 -38.93 9.50
N ILE A 768 -1.72 -38.56 10.76
CA ILE A 768 -2.70 -38.75 11.84
C ILE A 768 -4.01 -38.02 11.50
N SER A 769 -3.92 -36.76 11.05
CA SER A 769 -5.09 -35.95 10.72
C SER A 769 -5.87 -36.53 9.53
N LEU A 770 -5.18 -37.02 8.50
CA LEU A 770 -5.79 -37.63 7.32
C LEU A 770 -6.45 -38.98 7.65
N ASN A 771 -5.83 -39.79 8.52
CA ASN A 771 -6.41 -41.06 8.98
C ASN A 771 -7.70 -40.81 9.79
N LEU A 772 -7.68 -39.85 10.71
CA LEU A 772 -8.87 -39.45 11.48
C LEU A 772 -9.98 -38.94 10.54
N PHE A 773 -9.62 -38.17 9.51
CA PHE A 773 -10.57 -37.70 8.51
C PHE A 773 -11.18 -38.85 7.70
N GLU A 774 -10.39 -39.82 7.22
CA GLU A 774 -10.92 -40.94 6.45
C GLU A 774 -11.83 -41.85 7.31
N GLU A 775 -11.51 -42.08 8.59
CA GLU A 775 -12.42 -42.76 9.52
C GLU A 775 -13.73 -41.99 9.74
N TRP A 776 -13.64 -40.66 9.91
CA TRP A 776 -14.82 -39.80 10.02
C TRP A 776 -15.69 -39.83 8.75
N LYS A 777 -15.05 -39.80 7.58
CA LYS A 777 -15.71 -39.80 6.27
C LYS A 777 -16.46 -41.09 5.96
N LYS A 778 -16.03 -42.24 6.50
CA LYS A 778 -16.72 -43.54 6.35
C LYS A 778 -18.12 -43.55 6.95
N GLN A 779 -18.44 -42.65 7.87
CA GLN A 779 -19.78 -42.56 8.45
C GLN A 779 -20.77 -41.96 7.43
N PRO A 780 -21.84 -42.68 7.01
CA PRO A 780 -22.72 -42.24 5.93
C PRO A 780 -23.36 -40.87 6.15
N ASN A 781 -23.65 -40.54 7.42
CA ASN A 781 -24.24 -39.27 7.80
C ASN A 781 -23.35 -38.07 7.45
N ASN A 782 -22.02 -38.24 7.47
CA ASN A 782 -21.08 -37.13 7.24
C ASN A 782 -20.98 -36.76 5.75
N VAL A 783 -21.00 -37.75 4.85
CA VAL A 783 -21.08 -37.50 3.41
C VAL A 783 -22.41 -36.84 3.05
N LYS A 784 -23.51 -37.29 3.65
CA LYS A 784 -24.85 -36.70 3.44
C LYS A 784 -24.89 -35.22 3.81
N LYS A 785 -24.29 -34.83 4.96
CA LYS A 785 -24.16 -33.40 5.35
C LYS A 785 -23.47 -32.55 4.26
N TYR A 786 -22.45 -33.11 3.61
CA TYR A 786 -21.78 -32.40 2.52
C TYR A 786 -22.66 -32.28 1.29
N GLU A 787 -23.32 -33.37 0.86
CA GLU A 787 -24.21 -33.33 -0.31
C GLU A 787 -25.36 -32.33 -0.13
N GLU A 788 -25.88 -32.15 1.10
CA GLU A 788 -26.88 -31.12 1.43
C GLU A 788 -26.36 -29.69 1.23
N LYS A 789 -25.05 -29.44 1.41
CA LYS A 789 -24.40 -28.12 1.29
C LYS A 789 -23.56 -27.94 0.03
N LYS A 790 -23.43 -28.97 -0.80
CA LYS A 790 -22.51 -29.02 -1.95
C LYS A 790 -22.69 -27.86 -2.91
N LYS A 791 -23.94 -27.48 -3.17
CA LYS A 791 -24.28 -26.35 -4.04
C LYS A 791 -23.72 -25.03 -3.50
N GLU A 792 -23.83 -24.79 -2.19
CA GLU A 792 -23.31 -23.59 -1.53
C GLU A 792 -21.78 -23.50 -1.63
N PHE A 793 -21.08 -24.63 -1.45
CA PHE A 793 -19.63 -24.71 -1.69
C PHE A 793 -19.27 -24.33 -3.14
N ILE A 794 -19.98 -24.86 -4.13
CA ILE A 794 -19.73 -24.58 -5.55
C ILE A 794 -20.00 -23.10 -5.87
N GLU A 795 -21.11 -22.53 -5.38
CA GLU A 795 -21.43 -21.10 -5.53
C GLU A 795 -20.38 -20.19 -4.89
N ARG A 796 -19.64 -20.71 -3.90
CA ARG A 796 -18.47 -20.08 -3.27
C ARG A 796 -17.12 -20.56 -3.85
N ARG A 797 -17.11 -21.07 -5.08
CA ARG A 797 -15.88 -21.48 -5.82
C ARG A 797 -15.06 -22.59 -5.15
N CYS A 798 -15.68 -23.37 -4.28
CA CYS A 798 -15.02 -24.47 -3.58
C CYS A 798 -15.23 -25.78 -4.35
N CYS A 799 -14.54 -25.94 -5.49
CA CYS A 799 -14.82 -27.04 -6.41
C CYS A 799 -14.18 -28.39 -6.00
N ASN A 800 -13.26 -28.41 -5.01
CA ASN A 800 -12.65 -29.66 -4.53
C ASN A 800 -13.46 -30.29 -3.38
N HIS A 801 -14.16 -31.39 -3.69
CA HIS A 801 -15.03 -32.10 -2.75
C HIS A 801 -14.30 -32.64 -1.51
N HIS A 802 -13.07 -33.12 -1.66
CA HIS A 802 -12.28 -33.68 -0.55
C HIS A 802 -11.88 -32.59 0.46
N ILE A 803 -11.47 -31.43 -0.04
CA ILE A 803 -11.16 -30.27 0.80
C ILE A 803 -12.43 -29.79 1.53
N ASN A 804 -13.56 -29.70 0.84
CA ASN A 804 -14.83 -29.27 1.44
C ASN A 804 -15.25 -30.17 2.61
N LEU A 805 -15.23 -31.49 2.40
CA LEU A 805 -15.47 -32.49 3.44
C LEU A 805 -14.50 -32.34 4.61
N PHE A 806 -13.22 -32.14 4.31
CA PHE A 806 -12.19 -31.96 5.33
C PHE A 806 -12.41 -30.69 6.18
N MET A 807 -12.89 -29.60 5.58
CA MET A 807 -13.22 -28.38 6.34
C MET A 807 -14.42 -28.58 7.28
N ILE A 808 -15.40 -29.41 6.89
CA ILE A 808 -16.50 -29.80 7.77
C ILE A 808 -15.94 -30.61 8.96
N PHE A 809 -15.10 -31.61 8.67
CA PHE A 809 -14.44 -32.42 9.69
C PHE A 809 -13.64 -31.58 10.69
N LEU A 810 -12.82 -30.65 10.22
CA LEU A 810 -12.00 -29.79 11.09
C LEU A 810 -12.87 -28.95 12.03
N LYS A 811 -14.01 -28.44 11.55
CA LYS A 811 -14.94 -27.67 12.38
C LYS A 811 -15.61 -28.51 13.47
N GLU A 812 -15.97 -29.76 13.16
CA GLU A 812 -16.66 -30.65 14.09
C GLU A 812 -15.73 -31.25 15.15
N HIS A 813 -14.54 -31.72 14.74
CA HIS A 813 -13.68 -32.54 15.59
C HIS A 813 -12.44 -31.84 16.12
N LEU A 814 -12.10 -30.70 15.53
CA LEU A 814 -10.89 -29.96 15.88
C LEU A 814 -11.19 -28.48 16.21
N PRO A 815 -12.23 -28.16 17.02
CA PRO A 815 -12.60 -26.77 17.36
C PRO A 815 -11.58 -26.09 18.29
N HIS A 816 -10.59 -26.80 18.81
CA HIS A 816 -9.45 -26.23 19.55
C HIS A 816 -8.14 -26.28 18.78
N PHE A 817 -8.17 -26.75 17.55
CA PHE A 817 -6.98 -26.96 16.77
C PHE A 817 -6.46 -25.64 16.19
N LYS A 818 -5.38 -25.14 16.80
CA LYS A 818 -4.72 -23.89 16.44
C LYS A 818 -3.84 -24.14 15.21
N ILE A 819 -4.38 -23.98 14.00
CA ILE A 819 -3.50 -23.80 12.85
C ILE A 819 -2.73 -22.50 13.07
N ASN A 820 -1.40 -22.60 13.07
CA ASN A 820 -0.49 -21.59 13.60
C ASN A 820 -0.30 -20.36 12.66
N HIS A 821 -1.28 -20.10 11.79
CA HIS A 821 -1.43 -18.87 11.01
C HIS A 821 -2.31 -17.91 11.83
N ASN A 822 -1.70 -16.97 12.55
CA ASN A 822 -2.41 -15.94 13.33
C ASN A 822 -3.55 -16.50 14.21
N LYS A 823 -3.15 -17.21 15.28
CA LYS A 823 -3.78 -17.73 16.52
C LYS A 823 -5.30 -17.58 16.83
N ALA A 824 -6.10 -16.77 16.12
CA ALA A 824 -7.52 -16.54 16.38
C ALA A 824 -8.46 -16.85 15.20
N TRP A 825 -7.93 -16.90 13.96
CA TRP A 825 -8.77 -16.81 12.76
C TRP A 825 -9.56 -18.09 12.41
N SER A 826 -9.07 -19.28 12.79
CA SER A 826 -9.69 -20.55 12.38
C SER A 826 -10.99 -20.89 13.09
N TYR A 827 -11.31 -20.27 14.23
CA TYR A 827 -12.47 -20.69 15.05
C TYR A 827 -13.79 -20.08 14.62
N LYS A 828 -13.79 -18.85 14.10
CA LYS A 828 -15.02 -18.13 13.72
C LYS A 828 -15.50 -18.47 12.32
N CYS A 829 -14.63 -18.93 11.43
CA CYS A 829 -15.00 -19.25 10.06
C CYS A 829 -15.95 -20.45 10.00
N THR A 830 -16.92 -20.40 9.08
CA THR A 830 -17.68 -21.59 8.67
C THR A 830 -16.82 -22.50 7.80
N PRO A 831 -17.15 -23.80 7.66
CA PRO A 831 -16.45 -24.70 6.75
C PRO A 831 -16.36 -24.17 5.30
N ILE A 832 -17.42 -23.50 4.84
CA ILE A 832 -17.51 -22.96 3.48
C ILE A 832 -16.59 -21.76 3.32
N GLU A 833 -16.63 -20.80 4.26
CA GLU A 833 -15.72 -19.64 4.24
C GLU A 833 -14.27 -20.11 4.19
N TRP A 834 -13.92 -21.11 4.99
CA TRP A 834 -12.57 -21.61 5.08
C TRP A 834 -12.13 -22.40 3.83
N ALA A 835 -13.00 -23.25 3.29
CA ALA A 835 -12.77 -23.91 2.00
C ALA A 835 -12.60 -22.89 0.86
N THR A 836 -13.35 -21.79 0.91
CA THR A 836 -13.30 -20.70 -0.08
C THR A 836 -11.91 -20.06 -0.08
N ILE A 837 -11.42 -19.69 1.10
CA ILE A 837 -10.07 -19.13 1.27
C ILE A 837 -9.02 -20.11 0.77
N VAL A 838 -9.12 -21.39 1.17
CA VAL A 838 -8.14 -22.40 0.77
C VAL A 838 -8.09 -22.58 -0.74
N THR A 839 -9.25 -22.65 -1.38
CA THR A 839 -9.35 -22.88 -2.82
C THR A 839 -8.93 -21.65 -3.62
N ALA A 840 -9.50 -20.48 -3.31
CA ALA A 840 -9.31 -19.27 -4.12
C ALA A 840 -8.02 -18.50 -3.80
N LYS A 841 -7.59 -18.47 -2.52
CA LYS A 841 -6.43 -17.67 -2.07
C LYS A 841 -5.14 -18.49 -1.97
N TYR A 842 -5.17 -19.65 -1.31
CA TYR A 842 -3.97 -20.48 -1.15
C TYR A 842 -3.70 -21.36 -2.37
N GLY A 843 -4.73 -21.62 -3.17
CA GLY A 843 -4.61 -22.32 -4.44
C GLY A 843 -4.48 -23.83 -4.30
N LEU A 844 -4.86 -24.56 -5.35
CA LEU A 844 -4.85 -26.02 -5.40
C LEU A 844 -3.83 -26.48 -6.46
N PRO A 845 -2.55 -26.69 -6.11
CA PRO A 845 -1.50 -26.79 -7.12
C PRO A 845 -1.49 -28.11 -7.92
N PHE A 846 -2.23 -29.13 -7.49
CA PHE A 846 -2.36 -30.40 -8.21
C PHE A 846 -3.59 -30.42 -9.11
N VAL A 847 -3.46 -30.99 -10.31
CA VAL A 847 -4.53 -31.15 -11.30
C VAL A 847 -4.99 -32.61 -11.35
N GLU A 848 -6.21 -32.88 -11.81
CA GLU A 848 -6.75 -34.25 -11.88
C GLU A 848 -5.86 -35.19 -12.70
N LYS A 849 -5.30 -34.70 -13.82
CA LYS A 849 -4.32 -35.44 -14.64
C LYS A 849 -3.10 -35.93 -13.86
N THR A 850 -2.70 -35.25 -12.78
CA THR A 850 -1.60 -35.72 -11.92
C THR A 850 -1.95 -37.06 -11.26
N GLY A 851 -3.22 -37.28 -10.90
CA GLY A 851 -3.71 -38.56 -10.36
C GLY A 851 -3.79 -39.66 -11.41
N GLU A 852 -4.18 -39.33 -12.65
CA GLU A 852 -4.26 -40.28 -13.76
C GLU A 852 -2.89 -40.83 -14.17
N ILE A 853 -1.85 -39.97 -14.25
CA ILE A 853 -0.48 -40.39 -14.55
C ILE A 853 0.03 -41.39 -13.50
N ILE A 854 -0.28 -41.12 -12.23
CA ILE A 854 0.09 -42.00 -11.11
C ILE A 854 -0.66 -43.35 -11.18
N ASN A 855 -1.95 -43.33 -11.48
CA ASN A 855 -2.75 -44.55 -11.63
C ASN A 855 -2.35 -45.37 -12.85
N ASN A 856 -1.95 -44.74 -13.95
CA ASN A 856 -1.43 -45.42 -15.13
C ASN A 856 -0.07 -46.08 -14.82
N ASN A 857 0.81 -45.41 -14.08
CA ASN A 857 2.08 -46.01 -13.63
C ASN A 857 1.88 -47.22 -12.70
N LYS A 858 0.79 -47.27 -11.90
CA LYS A 858 0.40 -48.50 -11.17
C LYS A 858 -0.01 -49.63 -12.09
N LYS A 859 -0.79 -49.36 -13.15
CA LYS A 859 -1.20 -50.39 -14.13
C LYS A 859 0.01 -51.03 -14.81
N TYR A 860 1.05 -50.25 -15.13
CA TYR A 860 2.29 -50.80 -15.69
C TYR A 860 3.16 -51.54 -14.67
N ALA A 861 3.13 -51.15 -13.40
CA ALA A 861 3.85 -51.84 -12.32
C ALA A 861 3.15 -53.12 -11.82
N PHE A 862 1.87 -53.32 -12.13
CA PHE A 862 1.12 -54.56 -11.85
C PHE A 862 1.16 -55.56 -13.02
N VAL A 863 1.63 -55.13 -14.20
CA VAL A 863 1.77 -55.98 -15.41
C VAL A 863 3.22 -56.47 -15.58
N LYS A 864 4.16 -55.98 -14.76
CA LYS A 864 5.47 -56.60 -14.49
C LYS A 864 5.40 -57.34 -13.17
#